data_AF-A0A1Q9JTX8-F1
#
_entry.id   AF-A0A1Q9JTX8-F1
#
_cell.length_a   1.000
_cell.length_b   1.000
_cell.length_c   1.000
_cell.angle_alpha   90.00
_cell.angle_beta   90.00
_cell.angle_gamma   90.00
#
_symmetry.space_group_name_H-M   'P 1'
#
loop_
_entity.id
_entity.type
_entity.pdbx_description
1 polymer ?
#
loop_
_entity_poly.entity_id
_entity_poly.type
_entity_poly.pdbx_seq_one_letter_code
_entity_poly.pdbx_strand_id
1 'polypeptide(L)'
;MLCKAFFVLEKYEKEMKKLQKAQKMIRKSVSFALAVILTFVMSVTTVLADTDYSRLERLTQPSYQYTFVKDELAVVNFQPKWGDKKTNVNSMIEYIEEAHKKGTKIILFPEMCVTGYASSSNEESEIYQMPIKNAEDLDGPTQKTIAALSDKYDMWVIYGGTQKVYNDNKTVDTKHAYNSAFACSPEGKVTAYQKITPVEGAWCKAGTTPVLLDAGKYGKIGLSICYDTYATPELGRYYAAKGANILLNPTATSRSYRSDNDKGWEWYYKNRLESGASREGYTILSSNLVGKDGPNENYNFPGGSIILKAVFNGPTYYAGTTDTEVKANEKADILTGKEGLLTNMEKITCATGSTCSNKDFNPEMYATLYKRLATKKANGASLSYSSKVTDGPKAAVVNMAGVWGDKETNINNMKKYVEEAAAQDVDILVFPETVLTGYEYQKPKDGEDAMQVKLAELIPGPTTKKFSELAQKYDMYIIFGMTEKDKSGPIYENGVEKVYNSAAICMPDGTIDSYRKIHRAGAEDQWSVPGENPKMFETKWGKVGIDICRDGHFYPELGRYYAAMGCTLFIHPTATTGNPWYRETRIGSYTDRDGMAAITCNLLGPDGTLQSDGTYSGGIFNSTSLIITKQQHGFNTETGSAIDLNGTGYESEGYEERKTSPEGLEVATMNLNGCGFRISNFNPDLFSRMYDDLAKDYRAGYTSLYSESINQPETIDLSENKTVNTVTVTFKGTSEKTVKVMKNVKTGTKLPAWSKAQYKAAGKKGYIFAGWTYNGKVITTVPSVKEKVTLTAKFVKLSVGQAKSLSVKGKSGKGVGFVATSQKYTKTDGSRRGFTYRYATNSKMKNAKTNTTGIAKNVYTKTGLKKGNKYYIQVRYYYYDSTNQRVYGAYSKAKLVKAY
;
A
#
# COMPACT_ATOMS: atom_id res chain seq x y z
N MET A 1 -11.65 80.32 38.70
CA MET A 1 -12.35 79.48 37.69
C MET A 1 -11.81 78.04 37.62
N LEU A 2 -10.49 77.82 37.66
CA LEU A 2 -9.89 76.46 37.55
C LEU A 2 -10.24 75.47 38.67
N CYS A 3 -10.44 75.90 39.93
CA CYS A 3 -10.84 74.99 41.01
C CYS A 3 -12.28 74.46 40.91
N LYS A 4 -13.19 75.19 40.25
CA LYS A 4 -14.58 74.71 40.02
C LYS A 4 -14.66 73.68 38.89
N ALA A 5 -13.77 73.76 37.89
CA ALA A 5 -13.71 72.78 36.80
C ALA A 5 -13.18 71.42 37.28
N PHE A 6 -12.21 71.42 38.20
CA PHE A 6 -11.61 70.19 38.75
C PHE A 6 -12.62 69.39 39.58
N PHE A 7 -13.41 70.04 40.43
CA PHE A 7 -14.46 69.40 41.23
C PHE A 7 -15.60 68.81 40.37
N VAL A 8 -15.91 69.44 39.23
CA VAL A 8 -16.93 68.93 38.30
C VAL A 8 -16.43 67.72 37.53
N LEU A 9 -15.16 67.71 37.11
CA LEU A 9 -14.53 66.57 36.44
C LEU A 9 -14.40 65.34 37.36
N GLU A 10 -14.01 65.54 38.62
CA GLU A 10 -13.88 64.45 39.59
C GLU A 10 -15.25 63.82 39.94
N LYS A 11 -16.30 64.66 39.97
CA LYS A 11 -17.69 64.20 40.15
C LYS A 11 -18.19 63.44 38.92
N TYR A 12 -17.88 63.90 37.71
CA TYR A 12 -18.20 63.21 36.46
C TYR A 12 -17.49 61.86 36.33
N GLU A 13 -16.22 61.77 36.75
CA GLU A 13 -15.46 60.53 36.67
C GLU A 13 -15.97 59.47 37.67
N LYS A 14 -16.41 59.91 38.86
CA LYS A 14 -17.09 59.03 39.84
C LYS A 14 -18.46 58.56 39.35
N GLU A 15 -19.24 59.42 38.71
CA GLU A 15 -20.52 59.08 38.09
C GLU A 15 -20.34 58.08 36.93
N MET A 16 -19.34 58.29 36.06
CA MET A 16 -19.02 57.38 34.96
C MET A 16 -18.55 56.00 35.46
N LYS A 17 -17.74 55.94 36.52
CA LYS A 17 -17.35 54.66 37.14
C LYS A 17 -18.54 53.95 37.79
N LYS A 18 -19.52 54.68 38.35
CA LYS A 18 -20.79 54.11 38.85
C LYS A 18 -21.66 53.57 37.71
N LEU A 19 -21.79 54.31 36.62
CA LEU A 19 -22.53 53.89 35.41
C LEU A 19 -21.91 52.65 34.75
N GLN A 20 -20.59 52.57 34.65
CA GLN A 20 -19.89 51.38 34.15
C GLN A 20 -20.05 50.17 35.07
N LYS A 21 -20.05 50.35 36.41
CA LYS A 21 -20.36 49.28 37.37
C LYS A 21 -21.81 48.81 37.26
N ALA A 22 -22.76 49.74 37.09
CA ALA A 22 -24.17 49.44 36.90
C ALA A 22 -24.43 48.70 35.58
N GLN A 23 -23.80 49.11 34.47
CA GLN A 23 -23.87 48.40 33.19
C GLN A 23 -23.24 47.00 33.25
N LYS A 24 -22.15 46.83 34.01
CA LYS A 24 -21.52 45.51 34.23
C LYS A 24 -22.39 44.60 35.12
N MET A 25 -23.10 45.16 36.10
CA MET A 25 -24.09 44.40 36.88
C MET A 25 -25.33 44.04 36.05
N ILE A 26 -25.89 44.97 35.27
CA ILE A 26 -27.03 44.70 34.38
C ILE A 26 -26.68 43.65 33.32
N ARG A 27 -25.47 43.70 32.72
CA ARG A 27 -25.01 42.63 31.81
C ARG A 27 -24.87 41.29 32.50
N LYS A 28 -24.35 41.24 33.74
CA LYS A 28 -24.30 39.99 34.53
C LYS A 28 -25.69 39.47 34.90
N SER A 29 -26.62 40.35 35.27
CA SER A 29 -28.00 39.99 35.62
C SER A 29 -28.81 39.53 34.42
N VAL A 30 -28.62 40.14 33.24
CA VAL A 30 -29.26 39.73 31.99
C VAL A 30 -28.64 38.43 31.45
N SER A 31 -27.33 38.24 31.55
CA SER A 31 -26.68 36.95 31.23
C SER A 31 -27.07 35.83 32.21
N PHE A 32 -27.27 36.14 33.49
CA PHE A 32 -27.75 35.17 34.49
C PHE A 32 -29.24 34.85 34.30
N ALA A 33 -30.08 35.85 33.99
CA ALA A 33 -31.49 35.64 33.68
C ALA A 33 -31.71 34.88 32.36
N LEU A 34 -30.90 35.14 31.30
CA LEU A 34 -30.92 34.34 30.08
C LEU A 34 -30.43 32.91 30.34
N ALA A 35 -29.40 32.73 31.18
CA ALA A 35 -28.90 31.40 31.54
C ALA A 35 -29.97 30.61 32.31
N VAL A 36 -30.64 31.24 33.29
CA VAL A 36 -31.70 30.64 34.11
C VAL A 36 -32.96 30.36 33.28
N ILE A 37 -33.34 31.24 32.34
CA ILE A 37 -34.49 30.99 31.44
C ILE A 37 -34.15 29.88 30.42
N LEU A 38 -32.90 29.76 29.96
CA LEU A 38 -32.47 28.59 29.17
C LEU A 38 -32.42 27.30 30.00
N THR A 39 -32.12 27.36 31.30
CA THR A 39 -32.12 26.16 32.17
C THR A 39 -33.54 25.73 32.56
N PHE A 40 -34.49 26.66 32.64
CA PHE A 40 -35.86 26.37 33.06
C PHE A 40 -36.79 25.90 31.93
N VAL A 41 -36.46 26.20 30.66
CA VAL A 41 -37.22 25.67 29.50
C VAL A 41 -36.80 24.24 29.11
N MET A 42 -35.78 23.68 29.78
CA MET A 42 -35.30 22.30 29.55
C MET A 42 -35.67 21.30 30.66
N SER A 43 -36.61 21.63 31.55
CA SER A 43 -36.91 20.78 32.71
C SER A 43 -38.40 20.61 33.01
N VAL A 44 -39.23 20.33 31.98
CA VAL A 44 -40.44 19.49 32.16
C VAL A 44 -40.72 18.72 30.86
N THR A 45 -39.90 17.70 30.60
CA THR A 45 -40.37 16.46 29.95
C THR A 45 -39.52 15.34 30.52
N THR A 46 -40.10 14.56 31.44
CA THR A 46 -39.63 13.21 31.77
C THR A 46 -39.79 12.34 30.53
N VAL A 47 -38.90 12.52 29.57
CA VAL A 47 -38.56 11.50 28.58
C VAL A 47 -37.33 10.83 29.17
N LEU A 48 -37.39 9.51 29.34
CA LEU A 48 -36.22 8.68 29.57
C LEU A 48 -35.17 9.07 28.53
N ALA A 49 -34.14 9.82 28.92
CA ALA A 49 -33.08 10.18 28.00
C ALA A 49 -32.39 8.87 27.61
N ASP A 50 -32.49 8.47 26.35
CA ASP A 50 -31.66 7.41 25.79
C ASP A 50 -30.19 7.83 25.95
N THR A 51 -29.55 7.31 27.00
CA THR A 51 -28.12 7.42 27.29
C THR A 51 -27.27 6.46 26.44
N ASP A 52 -27.84 5.98 25.34
CA ASP A 52 -27.19 5.06 24.41
C ASP A 52 -26.22 5.84 23.52
N TYR A 53 -24.94 5.47 23.61
CA TYR A 53 -23.90 5.92 22.71
C TYR A 53 -24.15 5.39 21.31
N SER A 54 -24.10 6.28 20.31
CA SER A 54 -24.14 5.88 18.91
C SER A 54 -23.19 6.73 18.06
N ARG A 55 -22.61 6.08 17.04
CA ARG A 55 -21.94 6.71 15.91
C ARG A 55 -22.65 6.30 14.62
N LEU A 56 -22.40 7.04 13.55
CA LEU A 56 -22.85 6.61 12.22
C LEU A 56 -22.34 5.20 11.92
N GLU A 57 -23.24 4.34 11.47
CA GLU A 57 -22.92 2.95 11.16
C GLU A 57 -21.83 2.90 10.08
N ARG A 58 -20.81 2.05 10.32
CA ARG A 58 -19.75 1.79 9.35
C ARG A 58 -20.24 0.79 8.31
N LEU A 59 -20.18 1.20 7.03
CA LEU A 59 -20.41 0.28 5.91
C LEU A 59 -19.12 -0.50 5.56
N THR A 60 -19.31 -1.66 4.93
CA THR A 60 -18.20 -2.52 4.51
C THR A 60 -17.34 -1.85 3.45
N GLN A 61 -16.01 -1.89 3.65
CA GLN A 61 -15.02 -1.42 2.68
C GLN A 61 -14.60 -2.55 1.73
N PRO A 62 -14.23 -2.24 0.47
CA PRO A 62 -13.70 -3.24 -0.43
C PRO A 62 -12.33 -3.74 0.06
N SER A 63 -12.10 -5.04 -0.08
CA SER A 63 -10.84 -5.69 0.27
C SER A 63 -10.38 -6.56 -0.89
N TYR A 64 -9.10 -6.43 -1.23
CA TYR A 64 -8.46 -7.16 -2.32
C TYR A 64 -7.25 -7.91 -1.78
N GLN A 65 -7.04 -9.10 -2.32
CA GLN A 65 -5.84 -9.89 -2.05
C GLN A 65 -5.41 -10.60 -3.32
N TYR A 66 -4.12 -10.54 -3.62
CA TYR A 66 -3.51 -11.32 -4.68
C TYR A 66 -2.12 -11.80 -4.26
N THR A 67 -1.78 -13.03 -4.64
CA THR A 67 -0.45 -13.60 -4.43
C THR A 67 0.31 -13.61 -5.74
N PHE A 68 1.36 -12.79 -5.82
CA PHE A 68 2.32 -12.80 -6.91
C PHE A 68 3.35 -13.88 -6.66
N VAL A 69 3.70 -14.65 -7.70
CA VAL A 69 4.84 -15.57 -7.60
C VAL A 69 6.15 -14.82 -7.82
N LYS A 70 7.29 -15.50 -7.60
CA LYS A 70 8.62 -14.97 -7.88
C LYS A 70 8.66 -14.30 -9.26
N ASP A 71 9.37 -13.17 -9.33
CA ASP A 71 9.60 -12.37 -10.54
C ASP A 71 8.41 -11.56 -11.10
N GLU A 72 7.20 -11.70 -10.55
CA GLU A 72 6.00 -11.00 -11.07
C GLU A 72 5.90 -9.51 -10.72
N LEU A 73 6.66 -9.03 -9.74
CA LEU A 73 6.76 -7.62 -9.35
C LEU A 73 8.18 -7.12 -9.55
N ALA A 74 8.34 -5.93 -10.12
CA ALA A 74 9.65 -5.35 -10.40
C ALA A 74 9.75 -3.87 -10.04
N VAL A 75 10.93 -3.48 -9.59
CA VAL A 75 11.38 -2.10 -9.35
C VAL A 75 12.73 -1.91 -10.02
N VAL A 76 13.07 -0.67 -10.38
CA VAL A 76 14.29 -0.38 -11.17
C VAL A 76 15.13 0.67 -10.46
N ASN A 77 16.39 0.33 -10.16
CA ASN A 77 17.42 1.35 -9.92
C ASN A 77 17.83 1.91 -11.27
N PHE A 78 17.39 3.11 -11.61
CA PHE A 78 17.54 3.67 -12.96
C PHE A 78 18.49 4.87 -12.95
N GLN A 79 19.49 4.86 -13.85
CA GLN A 79 20.37 6.01 -14.05
C GLN A 79 19.91 6.81 -15.28
N PRO A 80 19.31 8.00 -15.11
CA PRO A 80 18.90 8.81 -16.24
C PRO A 80 20.10 9.56 -16.82
N LYS A 81 20.02 9.87 -18.11
CA LYS A 81 20.80 10.93 -18.75
C LYS A 81 19.98 12.20 -18.76
N TRP A 82 20.45 13.21 -18.02
CA TRP A 82 19.73 14.47 -17.84
C TRP A 82 19.40 15.15 -19.19
N GLY A 83 18.13 15.47 -19.40
CA GLY A 83 17.61 16.08 -20.63
C GLY A 83 17.52 15.16 -21.87
N ASP A 84 18.17 14.00 -21.88
CA ASP A 84 18.18 13.08 -23.03
C ASP A 84 17.06 12.03 -22.94
N LYS A 85 15.84 12.50 -23.21
CA LYS A 85 14.63 11.67 -23.23
C LYS A 85 14.75 10.43 -24.11
N LYS A 86 15.41 10.54 -25.27
CA LYS A 86 15.50 9.45 -26.22
C LYS A 86 16.33 8.30 -25.65
N THR A 87 17.49 8.60 -25.07
CA THR A 87 18.32 7.56 -24.45
C THR A 87 17.62 6.94 -23.25
N ASN A 88 17.00 7.76 -22.40
CA ASN A 88 16.29 7.25 -21.21
C ASN A 88 15.16 6.31 -21.57
N VAL A 89 14.32 6.68 -22.55
CA VAL A 89 13.23 5.83 -23.01
C VAL A 89 13.75 4.52 -23.62
N ASN A 90 14.86 4.54 -24.35
CA ASN A 90 15.47 3.29 -24.86
C ASN A 90 15.93 2.37 -23.72
N SER A 91 16.58 2.89 -22.68
CA SER A 91 16.97 2.12 -21.50
C SER A 91 15.75 1.56 -20.77
N MET A 92 14.66 2.33 -20.65
CA MET A 92 13.40 1.84 -20.09
C MET A 92 12.83 0.67 -20.89
N ILE A 93 12.89 0.73 -22.24
CA ILE A 93 12.44 -0.37 -23.10
C ILE A 93 13.24 -1.64 -22.83
N GLU A 94 14.56 -1.54 -22.67
CA GLU A 94 15.41 -2.69 -22.35
C GLU A 94 15.01 -3.35 -21.02
N TYR A 95 14.75 -2.55 -19.97
CA TYR A 95 14.26 -3.06 -18.70
C TYR A 95 12.86 -3.68 -18.78
N ILE A 96 11.95 -3.09 -19.56
CA ILE A 96 10.61 -3.64 -19.81
C ILE A 96 10.72 -5.00 -20.50
N GLU A 97 11.63 -5.14 -21.47
CA GLU A 97 11.86 -6.41 -22.16
C GLU A 97 12.53 -7.46 -21.27
N GLU A 98 13.46 -7.05 -20.40
CA GLU A 98 14.05 -7.92 -19.39
C GLU A 98 12.99 -8.43 -18.39
N ALA A 99 12.16 -7.53 -17.86
CA ALA A 99 11.08 -7.86 -16.95
C ALA A 99 10.05 -8.80 -17.60
N HIS A 100 9.70 -8.56 -18.86
CA HIS A 100 8.86 -9.47 -19.63
C HIS A 100 9.45 -10.89 -19.73
N LYS A 101 10.77 -11.02 -19.97
CA LYS A 101 11.45 -12.34 -20.02
C LYS A 101 11.39 -13.08 -18.69
N LYS A 102 11.38 -12.35 -17.57
CA LYS A 102 11.23 -12.88 -16.20
C LYS A 102 9.77 -13.20 -15.83
N GLY A 103 8.79 -12.69 -16.58
CA GLY A 103 7.36 -12.92 -16.33
C GLY A 103 6.67 -11.84 -15.50
N THR A 104 7.32 -10.68 -15.32
CA THR A 104 6.81 -9.54 -14.57
C THR A 104 5.42 -9.10 -15.04
N LYS A 105 4.58 -8.70 -14.07
CA LYS A 105 3.20 -8.21 -14.25
C LYS A 105 3.05 -6.75 -13.93
N ILE A 106 3.88 -6.22 -13.02
CA ILE A 106 3.94 -4.82 -12.66
C ILE A 106 5.40 -4.42 -12.57
N ILE A 107 5.82 -3.46 -13.39
CA ILE A 107 7.14 -2.83 -13.32
C ILE A 107 6.99 -1.35 -12.97
N LEU A 108 7.78 -0.91 -12.00
CA LEU A 108 7.86 0.47 -11.55
C LEU A 108 9.23 1.07 -11.90
N PHE A 109 9.21 2.23 -12.54
CA PHE A 109 10.38 3.06 -12.76
C PHE A 109 10.38 4.27 -11.81
N PRO A 110 11.56 4.87 -11.55
CA PRO A 110 11.68 6.02 -10.68
C PRO A 110 10.96 7.28 -11.16
N GLU A 111 10.84 8.23 -10.24
CA GLU A 111 10.44 9.61 -10.51
C GLU A 111 11.38 10.25 -11.53
N MET A 112 10.82 11.03 -12.47
CA MET A 112 11.59 11.77 -13.48
C MET A 112 12.57 10.91 -14.32
N CYS A 113 12.39 9.59 -14.40
CA CYS A 113 13.31 8.70 -15.14
C CYS A 113 13.36 9.01 -16.65
N VAL A 114 12.30 9.58 -17.22
CA VAL A 114 12.25 9.98 -18.64
C VAL A 114 13.20 11.14 -18.93
N THR A 115 13.39 12.07 -18.00
CA THR A 115 14.09 13.34 -18.25
C THR A 115 15.34 13.56 -17.42
N GLY A 116 15.51 12.86 -16.29
CA GLY A 116 16.42 13.28 -15.22
C GLY A 116 15.75 14.30 -14.28
N TYR A 117 16.27 14.38 -13.06
CA TYR A 117 15.74 15.18 -11.98
C TYR A 117 16.03 16.68 -12.17
N ALA A 118 15.11 17.53 -11.68
CA ALA A 118 15.25 18.97 -11.75
C ALA A 118 14.63 19.61 -10.50
N SER A 119 15.41 20.43 -9.79
CA SER A 119 14.90 21.29 -8.73
C SER A 119 15.42 22.71 -8.88
N SER A 120 14.54 23.66 -9.21
CA SER A 120 14.87 25.07 -9.40
C SER A 120 13.64 25.97 -9.32
N SER A 121 13.81 27.16 -8.76
CA SER A 121 12.83 28.25 -8.83
C SER A 121 13.32 29.43 -9.68
N ASN A 122 14.48 29.30 -10.33
CA ASN A 122 14.99 30.32 -11.23
C ASN A 122 14.50 30.04 -12.66
N GLU A 123 13.52 30.83 -13.14
CA GLU A 123 12.93 30.71 -14.48
C GLU A 123 13.97 30.74 -15.61
N GLU A 124 15.10 31.43 -15.42
CA GLU A 124 16.15 31.57 -16.44
C GLU A 124 17.08 30.35 -16.50
N SER A 125 17.08 29.49 -15.47
CA SER A 125 17.97 28.34 -15.41
C SER A 125 17.55 27.22 -16.36
N GLU A 126 18.52 26.53 -16.95
CA GLU A 126 18.25 25.34 -17.77
C GLU A 126 17.57 24.22 -16.95
N ILE A 127 17.82 24.16 -15.63
CA ILE A 127 17.18 23.23 -14.71
C ILE A 127 15.67 23.47 -14.65
N TYR A 128 15.23 24.73 -14.61
CA TYR A 128 13.82 25.09 -14.63
C TYR A 128 13.17 24.79 -15.98
N GLN A 129 13.87 25.11 -17.07
CA GLN A 129 13.35 25.00 -18.44
C GLN A 129 13.27 23.56 -18.97
N MET A 130 14.18 22.69 -18.56
CA MET A 130 14.27 21.30 -19.01
C MET A 130 12.95 20.51 -18.82
N PRO A 131 12.33 20.45 -17.62
CA PRO A 131 11.12 19.66 -17.40
C PRO A 131 9.93 20.17 -18.24
N ILE A 132 9.83 21.49 -18.44
CA ILE A 132 8.76 22.13 -19.21
C ILE A 132 8.90 21.80 -20.70
N LYS A 133 10.11 21.93 -21.25
CA LYS A 133 10.40 21.61 -22.67
C LYS A 133 10.14 20.14 -23.01
N ASN A 134 10.31 19.25 -22.04
CA ASN A 134 10.13 17.82 -22.22
C ASN A 134 8.73 17.30 -21.86
N ALA A 135 7.85 18.17 -21.34
CA ALA A 135 6.52 17.79 -20.88
C ALA A 135 5.65 17.26 -22.02
N GLU A 136 5.02 16.11 -21.80
CA GLU A 136 4.16 15.44 -22.77
C GLU A 136 2.70 15.37 -22.31
N ASP A 137 1.79 15.18 -23.26
CA ASP A 137 0.38 14.89 -22.98
C ASP A 137 0.20 13.42 -22.61
N LEU A 138 -0.99 13.04 -22.12
CA LEU A 138 -1.30 11.63 -21.82
C LEU A 138 -1.21 10.73 -23.06
N ASP A 139 -1.33 11.29 -24.26
CA ASP A 139 -1.16 10.59 -25.54
C ASP A 139 0.15 10.99 -26.24
N GLY A 140 1.15 11.48 -25.50
CA GLY A 140 2.48 11.82 -26.01
C GLY A 140 3.23 10.62 -26.62
N PRO A 141 4.34 10.88 -27.34
CA PRO A 141 5.11 9.83 -28.01
C PRO A 141 5.70 8.81 -27.03
N THR A 142 6.11 9.23 -25.82
CA THR A 142 6.61 8.32 -24.79
C THR A 142 5.48 7.42 -24.29
N GLN A 143 4.34 8.01 -23.94
CA GLN A 143 3.14 7.30 -23.47
C GLN A 143 2.67 6.28 -24.51
N LYS A 144 2.58 6.66 -25.79
CA LYS A 144 2.21 5.77 -26.89
C LYS A 144 3.18 4.58 -27.03
N THR A 145 4.48 4.84 -26.90
CA THR A 145 5.53 3.80 -26.98
C THR A 145 5.42 2.80 -25.82
N ILE A 146 5.35 3.31 -24.59
CA ILE A 146 5.29 2.47 -23.39
C ILE A 146 3.93 1.76 -23.28
N ALA A 147 2.83 2.40 -23.67
CA ALA A 147 1.51 1.78 -23.73
C ALA A 147 1.46 0.60 -24.72
N ALA A 148 2.08 0.75 -25.90
CA ALA A 148 2.19 -0.34 -26.87
C ALA A 148 2.98 -1.54 -26.31
N LEU A 149 4.03 -1.30 -25.51
CA LEU A 149 4.77 -2.36 -24.83
C LEU A 149 3.97 -3.00 -23.70
N SER A 150 3.22 -2.19 -22.94
CA SER A 150 2.36 -2.66 -21.86
C SER A 150 1.27 -3.61 -22.40
N ASP A 151 0.63 -3.24 -23.50
CA ASP A 151 -0.33 -4.10 -24.24
C ASP A 151 0.34 -5.35 -24.81
N LYS A 152 1.48 -5.18 -25.50
CA LYS A 152 2.24 -6.30 -26.09
C LYS A 152 2.65 -7.35 -25.06
N TYR A 153 3.04 -6.93 -23.86
CA TYR A 153 3.60 -7.80 -22.83
C TYR A 153 2.62 -8.18 -21.72
N ASP A 154 1.36 -7.72 -21.79
CA ASP A 154 0.32 -7.96 -20.77
C ASP A 154 0.81 -7.60 -19.36
N MET A 155 1.33 -6.38 -19.24
CA MET A 155 2.05 -5.89 -18.06
C MET A 155 1.67 -4.43 -17.76
N TRP A 156 1.54 -4.11 -16.47
CA TRP A 156 1.48 -2.72 -16.02
C TRP A 156 2.87 -2.11 -16.02
N VAL A 157 3.03 -0.96 -16.68
CA VAL A 157 4.27 -0.18 -16.67
C VAL A 157 4.00 1.19 -16.07
N ILE A 158 4.67 1.50 -14.97
CA ILE A 158 4.53 2.78 -14.27
C ILE A 158 5.87 3.50 -14.29
N TYR A 159 5.89 4.78 -14.67
CA TYR A 159 7.14 5.53 -14.82
C TYR A 159 6.98 7.04 -14.57
N GLY A 160 8.06 7.67 -14.09
CA GLY A 160 8.10 9.11 -13.82
C GLY A 160 8.52 9.94 -15.05
N GLY A 161 7.83 11.06 -15.26
CA GLY A 161 8.15 12.04 -16.30
C GLY A 161 7.36 13.34 -16.12
N THR A 162 7.48 14.27 -17.06
CA THR A 162 6.78 15.54 -16.99
C THR A 162 5.53 15.57 -17.87
N GLN A 163 4.43 16.12 -17.34
CA GLN A 163 3.16 16.27 -18.05
C GLN A 163 2.86 17.75 -18.29
N LYS A 164 2.29 18.09 -19.45
CA LYS A 164 1.90 19.46 -19.76
C LYS A 164 0.82 19.98 -18.82
N VAL A 165 0.91 21.27 -18.51
CA VAL A 165 -0.11 22.03 -17.81
C VAL A 165 -0.91 22.84 -18.83
N TYR A 166 -2.22 22.96 -18.61
CA TYR A 166 -3.10 23.79 -19.42
C TYR A 166 -3.71 24.91 -18.58
N ASN A 167 -3.81 26.10 -19.15
CA ASN A 167 -4.54 27.23 -18.59
C ASN A 167 -6.05 27.04 -18.77
N ASP A 168 -6.86 27.86 -18.09
CA ASP A 168 -8.33 27.77 -18.15
C ASP A 168 -8.90 27.91 -19.57
N ASN A 169 -8.21 28.65 -20.44
CA ASN A 169 -8.55 28.81 -21.86
C ASN A 169 -8.04 27.65 -22.75
N LYS A 170 -7.55 26.56 -22.14
CA LYS A 170 -7.01 25.35 -22.80
C LYS A 170 -5.74 25.59 -23.62
N THR A 171 -5.03 26.69 -23.45
CA THR A 171 -3.68 26.84 -24.00
C THR A 171 -2.65 26.17 -23.08
N VAL A 172 -1.54 25.70 -23.65
CA VAL A 172 -0.45 25.11 -22.88
C VAL A 172 0.20 26.21 -22.04
N ASP A 173 0.39 25.94 -20.75
CA ASP A 173 1.22 26.76 -19.86
C ASP A 173 2.70 26.48 -20.20
N THR A 174 3.38 27.52 -20.68
CA THR A 174 4.79 27.44 -21.10
C THR A 174 5.76 27.71 -19.95
N LYS A 175 5.27 27.94 -18.74
CA LYS A 175 6.07 28.20 -17.54
C LYS A 175 6.07 27.06 -16.54
N HIS A 176 5.08 26.18 -16.60
CA HIS A 176 4.94 25.10 -15.63
C HIS A 176 4.72 23.75 -16.29
N ALA A 177 5.10 22.70 -15.56
CA ALA A 177 4.78 21.32 -15.87
C ALA A 177 4.37 20.58 -14.59
N TYR A 178 3.67 19.46 -14.74
CA TYR A 178 3.48 18.53 -13.62
C TYR A 178 4.63 17.52 -13.58
N ASN A 179 5.19 17.27 -12.40
CA ASN A 179 5.91 16.02 -12.14
C ASN A 179 4.89 14.89 -11.99
N SER A 180 4.94 13.90 -12.89
CA SER A 180 3.89 12.91 -13.05
C SER A 180 4.41 11.49 -13.07
N ALA A 181 3.60 10.57 -12.54
CA ALA A 181 3.77 9.13 -12.66
C ALA A 181 2.73 8.62 -13.65
N PHE A 182 3.17 8.31 -14.86
CA PHE A 182 2.31 7.71 -15.89
C PHE A 182 2.11 6.23 -15.58
N ALA A 183 0.89 5.75 -15.75
CA ALA A 183 0.54 4.35 -15.63
C ALA A 183 -0.05 3.84 -16.94
N CYS A 184 0.67 2.92 -17.57
CA CYS A 184 0.25 2.22 -18.78
C CYS A 184 -0.29 0.84 -18.40
N SER A 185 -1.55 0.58 -18.73
CA SER A 185 -2.21 -0.70 -18.46
C SER A 185 -1.83 -1.79 -19.49
N PRO A 186 -2.06 -3.07 -19.15
CA PRO A 186 -2.00 -4.20 -20.10
C PRO A 186 -2.93 -4.09 -21.32
N GLU A 187 -3.77 -3.05 -21.39
CA GLU A 187 -4.68 -2.79 -22.52
C GLU A 187 -4.25 -1.58 -23.34
N GLY A 188 -3.07 -1.01 -23.04
CA GLY A 188 -2.55 0.18 -23.68
C GLY A 188 -3.25 1.48 -23.27
N LYS A 189 -4.14 1.47 -22.25
CA LYS A 189 -4.69 2.70 -21.67
C LYS A 189 -3.65 3.40 -20.79
N VAL A 190 -3.68 4.74 -20.79
CA VAL A 190 -2.75 5.59 -20.04
C VAL A 190 -3.52 6.56 -19.14
N THR A 191 -3.06 6.71 -17.91
CA THR A 191 -3.43 7.77 -16.96
C THR A 191 -2.16 8.28 -16.30
N ALA A 192 -2.22 9.36 -15.52
CA ALA A 192 -1.09 9.85 -14.76
C ALA A 192 -1.51 10.40 -13.40
N TYR A 193 -0.71 10.09 -12.38
CA TYR A 193 -0.75 10.80 -11.12
C TYR A 193 0.14 12.03 -11.19
N GLN A 194 -0.39 13.19 -10.81
CA GLN A 194 0.36 14.45 -10.73
C GLN A 194 0.73 14.71 -9.27
N LYS A 195 2.00 14.97 -9.00
CA LYS A 195 2.51 15.17 -7.63
C LYS A 195 1.74 16.27 -6.89
N ILE A 196 1.14 15.93 -5.75
CA ILE A 196 0.24 16.82 -4.99
C ILE A 196 1.04 17.80 -4.11
N THR A 197 2.17 17.37 -3.57
CA THR A 197 3.07 18.19 -2.77
C THR A 197 4.46 18.29 -3.42
N PRO A 198 4.58 18.99 -4.56
CA PRO A 198 5.85 19.13 -5.25
C PRO A 198 6.88 19.89 -4.40
N VAL A 199 8.14 19.47 -4.50
CA VAL A 199 9.32 20.05 -3.81
C VAL A 199 10.44 20.39 -4.81
N GLU A 200 10.15 20.34 -6.10
CA GLU A 200 11.07 20.56 -7.22
C GLU A 200 11.26 22.05 -7.56
N GLY A 201 10.67 22.96 -6.78
CA GLY A 201 10.73 24.39 -7.04
C GLY A 201 9.63 24.89 -7.97
N ALA A 202 9.74 26.16 -8.37
CA ALA A 202 8.62 26.91 -8.94
C ALA A 202 8.18 26.47 -10.35
N TRP A 203 8.91 25.61 -11.05
CA TRP A 203 8.45 25.07 -12.35
C TRP A 203 7.35 24.02 -12.18
N CYS A 204 7.31 23.35 -11.02
CA CYS A 204 6.47 22.19 -10.80
C CYS A 204 5.11 22.60 -10.23
N LYS A 205 4.05 22.41 -11.02
CA LYS A 205 2.68 22.68 -10.58
C LYS A 205 2.18 21.53 -9.72
N ALA A 206 1.50 21.85 -8.63
CA ALA A 206 0.86 20.84 -7.78
C ALA A 206 -0.37 20.23 -8.47
N GLY A 207 -0.45 18.90 -8.43
CA GLY A 207 -1.64 18.14 -8.76
C GLY A 207 -2.71 18.25 -7.66
N THR A 208 -3.94 17.89 -8.00
CA THR A 208 -5.10 17.97 -7.09
C THR A 208 -5.92 16.68 -7.05
N THR A 209 -5.52 15.66 -7.81
CA THR A 209 -6.32 14.44 -8.01
C THR A 209 -5.49 13.21 -7.60
N PRO A 210 -5.90 12.50 -6.53
CA PRO A 210 -5.38 11.17 -6.23
C PRO A 210 -5.65 10.19 -7.38
N VAL A 211 -4.82 9.16 -7.55
CA VAL A 211 -4.97 8.14 -8.59
C VAL A 211 -4.97 6.75 -7.97
N LEU A 212 -6.05 6.02 -8.21
CA LEU A 212 -6.24 4.65 -7.75
C LEU A 212 -6.54 3.77 -8.97
N LEU A 213 -5.57 2.95 -9.37
CA LEU A 213 -5.73 2.06 -10.52
C LEU A 213 -6.51 0.81 -10.10
N ASP A 214 -7.45 0.37 -10.94
CA ASP A 214 -8.01 -0.97 -10.83
C ASP A 214 -7.20 -1.92 -11.70
N ALA A 215 -6.37 -2.74 -11.05
CA ALA A 215 -5.52 -3.71 -11.72
C ALA A 215 -6.23 -5.07 -11.93
N GLY A 216 -7.57 -5.09 -11.89
CA GLY A 216 -8.41 -6.26 -12.07
C GLY A 216 -8.10 -7.31 -11.00
N LYS A 217 -7.66 -8.50 -11.42
CA LYS A 217 -7.32 -9.60 -10.50
C LYS A 217 -6.20 -9.26 -9.51
N TYR A 218 -5.37 -8.27 -9.82
CA TYR A 218 -4.25 -7.86 -8.95
C TYR A 218 -4.70 -6.93 -7.81
N GLY A 219 -5.94 -6.45 -7.83
CA GLY A 219 -6.52 -5.55 -6.83
C GLY A 219 -6.41 -4.08 -7.21
N LYS A 220 -6.34 -3.20 -6.20
CA LYS A 220 -6.31 -1.75 -6.35
C LYS A 220 -4.91 -1.22 -6.02
N ILE A 221 -4.41 -0.31 -6.86
CA ILE A 221 -3.05 0.22 -6.77
C ILE A 221 -3.10 1.74 -6.58
N GLY A 222 -2.58 2.25 -5.46
CA GLY A 222 -2.41 3.69 -5.25
C GLY A 222 -1.10 4.18 -5.87
N LEU A 223 -1.11 5.37 -6.48
CA LEU A 223 0.10 6.05 -6.97
C LEU A 223 0.44 7.24 -6.06
N SER A 224 1.71 7.34 -5.67
CA SER A 224 2.20 8.45 -4.85
C SER A 224 3.69 8.67 -5.12
N ILE A 225 4.10 9.89 -5.45
CA ILE A 225 5.47 10.19 -5.89
C ILE A 225 6.30 10.73 -4.72
N CYS A 226 7.35 10.01 -4.32
CA CYS A 226 8.43 10.51 -3.47
C CYS A 226 7.94 11.26 -2.22
N TYR A 227 8.12 12.58 -2.18
CA TYR A 227 7.71 13.43 -1.06
C TYR A 227 6.23 13.25 -0.69
N ASP A 228 5.33 13.03 -1.65
CA ASP A 228 3.92 12.71 -1.34
C ASP A 228 3.83 11.44 -0.47
N THR A 229 4.57 10.38 -0.84
CA THR A 229 4.60 9.11 -0.12
C THR A 229 5.14 9.27 1.30
N TYR A 230 6.18 10.08 1.46
CA TYR A 230 6.86 10.24 2.75
C TYR A 230 6.15 11.23 3.67
N ALA A 231 5.63 12.33 3.11
CA ALA A 231 5.17 13.48 3.85
C ALA A 231 3.65 13.62 3.92
N THR A 232 2.87 12.89 3.11
CA THR A 232 1.40 12.96 3.07
C THR A 232 0.74 11.62 3.45
N PRO A 233 0.71 11.24 4.74
CA PRO A 233 0.03 10.04 5.20
C PRO A 233 -1.45 10.00 4.85
N GLU A 234 -2.08 11.18 4.64
CA GLU A 234 -3.47 11.31 4.24
C GLU A 234 -3.74 10.65 2.89
N LEU A 235 -2.79 10.74 1.95
CA LEU A 235 -2.89 10.12 0.65
C LEU A 235 -2.82 8.59 0.75
N GLY A 236 -1.85 8.07 1.50
CA GLY A 236 -1.74 6.64 1.79
C GLY A 236 -2.98 6.09 2.51
N ARG A 237 -3.49 6.81 3.51
CA ARG A 237 -4.73 6.47 4.23
C ARG A 237 -5.92 6.39 3.29
N TYR A 238 -6.07 7.39 2.42
CA TYR A 238 -7.17 7.44 1.48
C TYR A 238 -7.17 6.24 0.54
N TYR A 239 -6.01 5.88 -0.03
CA TYR A 239 -5.88 4.68 -0.85
C TYR A 239 -6.18 3.40 -0.06
N ALA A 240 -5.66 3.27 1.16
CA ALA A 240 -5.93 2.12 2.01
C ALA A 240 -7.44 1.97 2.30
N ALA A 241 -8.12 3.07 2.62
CA ALA A 241 -9.57 3.08 2.88
C ALA A 241 -10.41 2.82 1.61
N LYS A 242 -9.89 3.15 0.42
CA LYS A 242 -10.48 2.78 -0.88
C LYS A 242 -10.14 1.34 -1.33
N GLY A 243 -9.45 0.57 -0.49
CA GLY A 243 -9.17 -0.84 -0.72
C GLY A 243 -7.83 -1.16 -1.39
N ALA A 244 -6.90 -0.20 -1.51
CA ALA A 244 -5.59 -0.46 -2.09
C ALA A 244 -4.84 -1.58 -1.36
N ASN A 245 -4.34 -2.56 -2.13
CA ASN A 245 -3.47 -3.62 -1.63
C ASN A 245 -2.00 -3.41 -2.04
N ILE A 246 -1.74 -2.46 -2.93
CA ILE A 246 -0.40 -2.05 -3.38
C ILE A 246 -0.32 -0.52 -3.41
N LEU A 247 0.81 0.03 -2.98
CA LEU A 247 1.21 1.41 -3.24
C LEU A 247 2.47 1.41 -4.11
N LEU A 248 2.46 2.18 -5.20
CA LEU A 248 3.63 2.39 -6.06
C LEU A 248 4.22 3.77 -5.78
N ASN A 249 5.54 3.78 -5.49
CA ASN A 249 6.31 4.96 -5.17
C ASN A 249 7.46 5.18 -6.17
N PRO A 250 7.22 5.84 -7.32
CA PRO A 250 8.30 6.42 -8.10
C PRO A 250 9.01 7.47 -7.24
N THR A 251 10.32 7.37 -7.08
CA THR A 251 11.07 8.28 -6.21
C THR A 251 12.39 8.72 -6.81
N ALA A 252 12.82 9.92 -6.42
CA ALA A 252 14.15 10.48 -6.68
C ALA A 252 14.65 11.12 -5.38
N THR A 253 15.06 10.30 -4.41
CA THR A 253 15.56 10.78 -3.11
C THR A 253 17.09 10.70 -3.07
N SER A 254 17.76 11.84 -2.98
CA SER A 254 19.22 11.96 -3.02
C SER A 254 19.88 11.76 -1.65
N ARG A 255 21.18 11.43 -1.64
CA ARG A 255 21.99 11.32 -0.41
C ARG A 255 22.01 12.63 0.39
N SER A 256 22.03 13.77 -0.31
CA SER A 256 22.13 15.12 0.25
C SER A 256 21.00 15.56 1.19
N TYR A 257 20.00 14.71 1.47
CA TYR A 257 18.92 15.04 2.39
C TYR A 257 19.40 15.24 3.84
N ARG A 258 20.48 14.58 4.28
CA ARG A 258 21.01 14.68 5.67
C ARG A 258 22.52 14.51 5.83
N SER A 259 23.18 13.77 4.93
CA SER A 259 24.63 13.51 4.95
C SER A 259 25.07 12.93 3.60
N ASP A 260 26.34 13.07 3.21
CA ASP A 260 26.86 12.44 1.99
C ASP A 260 27.05 10.91 2.11
N ASN A 261 26.51 10.28 3.16
CA ASN A 261 26.61 8.84 3.42
C ASN A 261 25.27 8.12 3.22
N ASP A 262 25.34 6.83 2.91
CA ASP A 262 24.15 6.01 2.65
C ASP A 262 23.27 5.84 3.90
N LYS A 263 23.86 5.82 5.11
CA LYS A 263 23.12 5.55 6.35
C LYS A 263 22.03 6.57 6.67
N GLY A 264 22.33 7.86 6.56
CA GLY A 264 21.36 8.92 6.89
C GLY A 264 20.20 8.97 5.90
N TRP A 265 20.49 8.75 4.62
CA TRP A 265 19.48 8.59 3.59
C TRP A 265 18.64 7.34 3.79
N GLU A 266 19.28 6.20 4.07
CA GLU A 266 18.64 4.91 4.19
C GLU A 266 17.65 4.90 5.36
N TRP A 267 18.02 5.46 6.50
CA TRP A 267 17.06 5.60 7.60
C TRP A 267 15.84 6.42 7.21
N TYR A 268 16.06 7.60 6.60
CA TYR A 268 14.96 8.46 6.18
C TYR A 268 14.02 7.68 5.24
N TYR A 269 14.60 6.94 4.31
CA TYR A 269 13.86 6.17 3.32
C TYR A 269 13.13 4.96 3.92
N LYS A 270 13.81 4.14 4.72
CA LYS A 270 13.24 2.98 5.42
C LYS A 270 12.13 3.40 6.38
N ASN A 271 12.42 4.32 7.30
CA ASN A 271 11.48 4.72 8.35
C ASN A 271 10.14 5.19 7.77
N ARG A 272 10.16 5.94 6.65
CA ARG A 272 8.95 6.43 6.00
C ARG A 272 8.16 5.31 5.31
N LEU A 273 8.86 4.46 4.57
CA LEU A 273 8.23 3.38 3.81
C LEU A 273 7.72 2.25 4.70
N GLU A 274 8.53 1.82 5.68
CA GLU A 274 8.14 0.77 6.60
C GLU A 274 7.00 1.23 7.54
N SER A 275 7.03 2.48 8.02
CA SER A 275 5.92 3.06 8.79
C SER A 275 4.62 3.05 7.97
N GLY A 276 4.68 3.50 6.72
CA GLY A 276 3.54 3.47 5.80
C GLY A 276 3.03 2.05 5.57
N ALA A 277 3.90 1.11 5.22
CA ALA A 277 3.51 -0.28 4.98
C ALA A 277 2.92 -0.95 6.23
N SER A 278 3.52 -0.73 7.40
CA SER A 278 3.06 -1.31 8.67
C SER A 278 1.71 -0.73 9.10
N ARG A 279 1.52 0.58 8.93
CA ARG A 279 0.31 1.30 9.34
C ARG A 279 -0.86 1.01 8.42
N GLU A 280 -0.63 1.00 7.11
CA GLU A 280 -1.68 0.84 6.11
C GLU A 280 -1.90 -0.62 5.69
N GLY A 281 -0.93 -1.50 5.92
CA GLY A 281 -1.01 -2.94 5.66
C GLY A 281 -0.89 -3.37 4.18
N TYR A 282 -0.77 -2.42 3.24
CA TYR A 282 -0.50 -2.71 1.84
C TYR A 282 0.98 -3.02 1.55
N THR A 283 1.24 -3.63 0.41
CA THR A 283 2.61 -3.81 -0.11
C THR A 283 3.09 -2.54 -0.80
N ILE A 284 4.36 -2.15 -0.59
CA ILE A 284 4.97 -1.00 -1.27
C ILE A 284 6.01 -1.47 -2.27
N LEU A 285 5.94 -0.96 -3.50
CA LEU A 285 7.03 -0.98 -4.46
C LEU A 285 7.58 0.43 -4.56
N SER A 286 8.87 0.61 -4.34
CA SER A 286 9.53 1.91 -4.41
C SER A 286 10.72 1.83 -5.37
N SER A 287 10.79 2.72 -6.36
CA SER A 287 11.87 2.73 -7.36
C SER A 287 12.60 4.06 -7.34
N ASN A 288 13.91 4.04 -7.13
CA ASN A 288 14.74 5.22 -6.98
C ASN A 288 15.75 5.39 -8.12
N LEU A 289 16.09 6.64 -8.43
CA LEU A 289 17.20 6.95 -9.32
C LEU A 289 18.52 6.47 -8.70
N VAL A 290 19.52 6.21 -9.54
CA VAL A 290 20.88 5.86 -9.10
C VAL A 290 21.93 6.65 -9.88
N GLY A 291 23.03 6.99 -9.21
CA GLY A 291 24.16 7.69 -9.82
C GLY A 291 24.03 9.22 -9.79
N LYS A 292 24.91 9.87 -10.56
CA LYS A 292 24.95 11.32 -10.72
C LYS A 292 23.92 11.77 -11.77
N ASP A 293 23.30 12.92 -11.54
CA ASP A 293 22.28 13.50 -12.42
C ASP A 293 22.29 15.05 -12.32
N GLY A 294 21.59 15.72 -13.22
CA GLY A 294 21.59 17.17 -13.37
C GLY A 294 22.65 17.67 -14.36
N PRO A 295 22.57 18.94 -14.81
CA PRO A 295 23.46 19.47 -15.86
C PRO A 295 24.94 19.52 -15.44
N ASN A 296 25.21 19.56 -14.13
CA ASN A 296 26.55 19.58 -13.55
C ASN A 296 26.78 18.43 -12.56
N GLU A 297 26.04 17.31 -12.69
CA GLU A 297 26.15 16.16 -11.77
C GLU A 297 25.98 16.53 -10.28
N ASN A 298 25.13 17.53 -10.03
CA ASN A 298 24.88 18.09 -8.72
C ASN A 298 23.93 17.22 -7.87
N TYR A 299 23.17 16.33 -8.49
CA TYR A 299 22.37 15.34 -7.78
C TYR A 299 23.13 14.02 -7.66
N ASN A 300 23.01 13.36 -6.51
CA ASN A 300 23.64 12.06 -6.25
C ASN A 300 22.61 11.12 -5.63
N PHE A 301 22.11 10.21 -6.45
CA PHE A 301 21.09 9.27 -6.03
C PHE A 301 21.70 7.90 -5.69
N PRO A 302 21.29 7.30 -4.56
CA PRO A 302 21.83 6.04 -4.11
C PRO A 302 21.25 4.82 -4.80
N GLY A 303 20.17 4.93 -5.59
CA GLY A 303 19.37 3.75 -5.91
C GLY A 303 18.58 3.32 -4.67
N GLY A 304 18.58 2.03 -4.38
CA GLY A 304 17.82 1.48 -3.25
C GLY A 304 16.33 1.33 -3.53
N SER A 305 16.01 0.91 -4.75
CA SER A 305 14.68 0.43 -5.10
C SER A 305 14.36 -0.85 -4.34
N ILE A 306 13.17 -0.93 -3.76
CA ILE A 306 12.77 -2.03 -2.86
C ILE A 306 11.33 -2.47 -3.11
N ILE A 307 11.06 -3.73 -2.80
CA ILE A 307 9.70 -4.28 -2.67
C ILE A 307 9.56 -4.75 -1.23
N LEU A 308 8.63 -4.17 -0.48
CA LEU A 308 8.48 -4.46 0.94
C LEU A 308 7.03 -4.63 1.38
N LYS A 309 6.87 -5.39 2.46
CA LYS A 309 5.66 -5.45 3.26
C LYS A 309 6.06 -5.33 4.71
N ALA A 310 5.30 -4.60 5.52
CA ALA A 310 5.57 -4.53 6.95
C ALA A 310 4.31 -4.88 7.75
N VAL A 311 4.54 -5.55 8.88
CA VAL A 311 3.52 -5.95 9.86
C VAL A 311 4.04 -5.63 11.26
N PHE A 312 3.29 -5.98 12.31
CA PHE A 312 3.69 -5.73 13.70
C PHE A 312 5.05 -6.31 14.10
N ASN A 313 5.46 -7.43 13.49
CA ASN A 313 6.72 -8.10 13.82
C ASN A 313 7.94 -7.52 13.09
N GLY A 314 7.74 -6.57 12.16
CA GLY A 314 8.81 -5.95 11.40
C GLY A 314 8.56 -5.91 9.89
N PRO A 315 9.46 -5.26 9.14
CA PRO A 315 9.45 -5.21 7.69
C PRO A 315 10.02 -6.50 7.09
N THR A 316 9.42 -6.96 6.00
CA THR A 316 9.92 -8.06 5.16
C THR A 316 10.22 -7.50 3.77
N TYR A 317 11.45 -7.70 3.33
CA TYR A 317 11.93 -7.26 2.03
C TYR A 317 11.89 -8.40 1.03
N TYR A 318 11.25 -8.16 -0.11
CA TYR A 318 11.14 -9.11 -1.21
C TYR A 318 12.09 -8.77 -2.34
N ALA A 319 12.67 -7.57 -2.38
CA ALA A 319 13.72 -7.17 -3.30
C ALA A 319 14.45 -5.94 -2.77
N GLY A 320 15.70 -5.75 -3.21
CA GLY A 320 16.45 -4.51 -3.01
C GLY A 320 17.19 -4.40 -1.69
N THR A 321 17.44 -5.52 -1.01
CA THR A 321 18.25 -5.59 0.23
C THR A 321 19.44 -6.53 0.09
N THR A 322 20.43 -6.37 0.97
CA THR A 322 21.58 -7.27 1.10
C THR A 322 21.18 -8.65 1.62
N ASP A 323 20.09 -8.74 2.38
CA ASP A 323 19.51 -10.00 2.84
C ASP A 323 18.95 -10.80 1.66
N THR A 324 19.44 -12.02 1.51
CA THR A 324 19.01 -12.96 0.46
C THR A 324 17.86 -13.84 0.90
N GLU A 325 17.50 -13.81 2.19
CA GLU A 325 16.35 -14.53 2.75
C GLU A 325 15.15 -13.61 2.93
N VAL A 326 13.98 -14.06 2.49
CA VAL A 326 12.73 -13.30 2.68
C VAL A 326 12.16 -13.60 4.06
N LYS A 327 12.52 -12.77 5.04
CA LYS A 327 12.02 -12.82 6.41
C LYS A 327 11.86 -11.42 7.00
N ALA A 328 11.15 -11.31 8.12
CA ALA A 328 11.07 -10.06 8.84
C ALA A 328 12.46 -9.70 9.38
N ASN A 329 12.99 -8.55 8.98
CA ASN A 329 14.33 -8.09 9.34
C ASN A 329 14.43 -6.56 9.24
N GLU A 330 14.33 -5.87 10.38
CA GLU A 330 14.49 -4.41 10.49
C GLU A 330 15.93 -3.93 10.21
N LYS A 331 16.92 -4.81 10.36
CA LYS A 331 18.35 -4.51 10.17
C LYS A 331 18.83 -4.74 8.73
N ALA A 332 17.95 -5.13 7.81
CA ALA A 332 18.34 -5.35 6.42
C ALA A 332 18.83 -4.05 5.76
N ASP A 333 20.02 -4.09 5.17
CA ASP A 333 20.57 -2.94 4.43
C ASP A 333 19.98 -2.89 3.02
N ILE A 334 19.68 -1.70 2.54
CA ILE A 334 19.21 -1.44 1.18
C ILE A 334 20.37 -1.48 0.17
N LEU A 335 20.16 -2.13 -0.97
CA LEU A 335 21.13 -2.18 -2.06
C LEU A 335 21.25 -0.83 -2.78
N THR A 336 22.35 -0.12 -2.53
CA THR A 336 22.69 1.15 -3.17
C THR A 336 23.76 1.01 -4.26
N GLY A 337 23.91 2.04 -5.10
CA GLY A 337 25.03 2.22 -6.03
C GLY A 337 25.02 1.32 -7.28
N LYS A 338 24.01 0.46 -7.45
CA LYS A 338 23.92 -0.46 -8.59
C LYS A 338 22.65 -0.24 -9.41
N GLU A 339 22.83 0.08 -10.69
CA GLU A 339 21.75 0.09 -11.69
C GLU A 339 21.21 -1.32 -11.92
N GLY A 340 19.91 -1.44 -12.20
CA GLY A 340 19.34 -2.67 -12.70
C GLY A 340 17.91 -2.94 -12.26
N LEU A 341 17.35 -3.98 -12.88
CA LEU A 341 16.05 -4.55 -12.57
C LEU A 341 16.12 -5.41 -11.31
N LEU A 342 15.26 -5.13 -10.34
CA LEU A 342 15.10 -5.91 -9.12
C LEU A 342 13.68 -6.47 -9.08
N THR A 343 13.56 -7.77 -8.86
CA THR A 343 12.28 -8.49 -8.84
C THR A 343 12.05 -9.17 -7.50
N ASN A 344 10.79 -9.43 -7.15
CA ASN A 344 10.48 -10.12 -5.91
C ASN A 344 11.09 -11.53 -5.88
N MET A 345 11.90 -11.81 -4.86
CA MET A 345 12.70 -13.03 -4.71
C MET A 345 11.86 -14.28 -4.48
N GLU A 346 10.71 -14.13 -3.83
CA GLU A 346 9.77 -15.19 -3.46
C GLU A 346 8.33 -14.75 -3.68
N LYS A 347 7.38 -15.69 -3.47
CA LYS A 347 5.95 -15.39 -3.50
C LYS A 347 5.59 -14.29 -2.49
N ILE A 348 4.78 -13.31 -2.90
CA ILE A 348 4.33 -12.21 -2.04
C ILE A 348 2.81 -12.07 -2.12
N THR A 349 2.16 -11.98 -0.96
CA THR A 349 0.71 -11.74 -0.87
C THR A 349 0.46 -10.27 -0.53
N CYS A 350 -0.01 -9.54 -1.53
CA CYS A 350 -0.42 -8.14 -1.44
C CYS A 350 -1.90 -8.11 -1.07
N ALA A 351 -2.23 -7.59 0.12
CA ALA A 351 -3.60 -7.52 0.63
C ALA A 351 -3.94 -6.11 1.10
N THR A 352 -5.22 -5.75 1.03
CA THR A 352 -5.74 -4.54 1.70
C THR A 352 -5.53 -4.68 3.20
N GLY A 353 -4.98 -3.65 3.84
CA GLY A 353 -4.79 -3.65 5.28
C GLY A 353 -6.08 -3.44 6.07
N SER A 354 -6.06 -3.85 7.34
CA SER A 354 -7.25 -3.83 8.20
C SER A 354 -7.47 -2.53 8.96
N THR A 355 -6.49 -1.62 9.02
CA THR A 355 -6.56 -0.39 9.83
C THR A 355 -7.80 0.45 9.51
N CYS A 356 -8.14 0.60 8.23
CA CYS A 356 -9.32 1.34 7.78
C CYS A 356 -10.64 0.56 7.90
N SER A 357 -10.59 -0.77 8.00
CA SER A 357 -11.81 -1.59 8.19
C SER A 357 -12.35 -1.55 9.62
N ASN A 358 -11.55 -1.05 10.57
CA ASN A 358 -11.93 -0.96 11.98
C ASN A 358 -13.12 0.00 12.19
N LYS A 359 -14.06 -0.39 13.08
CA LYS A 359 -15.27 0.40 13.37
C LYS A 359 -14.99 1.86 13.75
N ASP A 360 -13.90 2.09 14.47
CA ASP A 360 -13.56 3.41 15.02
C ASP A 360 -12.79 4.31 14.04
N PHE A 361 -12.36 3.84 12.85
CA PHE A 361 -11.77 4.74 11.85
C PHE A 361 -12.81 5.79 11.42
N ASN A 362 -12.57 7.07 11.69
CA ASN A 362 -13.58 8.12 11.66
C ASN A 362 -13.32 9.17 10.55
N PRO A 363 -13.60 8.87 9.27
CA PRO A 363 -13.37 9.79 8.17
C PRO A 363 -14.19 11.10 8.30
N GLU A 364 -15.40 11.05 8.85
CA GLU A 364 -16.28 12.22 9.05
C GLU A 364 -15.67 13.24 10.03
N MET A 365 -15.01 12.77 11.09
CA MET A 365 -14.23 13.63 11.99
C MET A 365 -13.04 14.26 11.26
N TYR A 366 -12.27 13.47 10.51
CA TYR A 366 -11.11 14.00 9.79
C TYR A 366 -11.49 15.00 8.71
N ALA A 367 -12.60 14.80 8.00
CA ALA A 367 -13.16 15.79 7.09
C ALA A 367 -13.40 17.12 7.82
N THR A 368 -14.01 17.08 9.01
CA THR A 368 -14.27 18.27 9.82
C THR A 368 -12.99 18.95 10.33
N LEU A 369 -12.02 18.18 10.81
CA LEU A 369 -10.75 18.70 11.34
C LEU A 369 -9.93 19.40 10.24
N TYR A 370 -9.83 18.78 9.07
CA TYR A 370 -9.09 19.36 7.95
C TYR A 370 -9.85 20.53 7.32
N LYS A 371 -11.20 20.52 7.28
CA LYS A 371 -12.00 21.70 6.89
C LYS A 371 -11.72 22.91 7.78
N ARG A 372 -11.51 22.68 9.08
CA ARG A 372 -11.11 23.75 10.02
C ARG A 372 -9.72 24.31 9.68
N LEU A 373 -8.75 23.46 9.35
CA LEU A 373 -7.43 23.90 8.89
C LEU A 373 -7.52 24.67 7.56
N ALA A 374 -8.33 24.19 6.62
CA ALA A 374 -8.59 24.87 5.36
C ALA A 374 -9.19 26.26 5.57
N THR A 375 -10.17 26.38 6.47
CA THR A 375 -10.79 27.67 6.83
C THR A 375 -9.76 28.61 7.46
N LYS A 376 -8.90 28.12 8.35
CA LYS A 376 -7.79 28.92 8.91
C LYS A 376 -6.85 29.44 7.82
N LYS A 377 -6.44 28.57 6.89
CA LYS A 377 -5.57 28.93 5.77
C LYS A 377 -6.24 29.96 4.85
N ALA A 378 -7.52 29.78 4.53
CA ALA A 378 -8.30 30.71 3.72
C ALA A 378 -8.45 32.10 4.37
N ASN A 379 -8.50 32.14 5.71
CA ASN A 379 -8.51 33.39 6.49
C ASN A 379 -7.11 34.02 6.66
N GLY A 380 -6.10 33.55 5.92
CA GLY A 380 -4.75 34.12 5.91
C GLY A 380 -3.80 33.60 6.99
N ALA A 381 -4.21 32.62 7.81
CA ALA A 381 -3.30 32.02 8.79
C ALA A 381 -2.29 31.09 8.10
N SER A 382 -1.01 31.21 8.46
CA SER A 382 -0.02 30.21 8.08
C SER A 382 -0.25 28.92 8.88
N LEU A 383 -0.26 27.79 8.20
CA LEU A 383 -0.22 26.47 8.84
C LEU A 383 1.22 25.96 9.00
N SER A 384 2.18 26.61 8.36
CA SER A 384 3.61 26.31 8.46
C SER A 384 4.30 27.30 9.40
N TYR A 385 5.18 26.80 10.26
CA TYR A 385 5.95 27.61 11.20
C TYR A 385 7.23 26.90 11.63
N SER A 386 8.15 27.70 12.18
CA SER A 386 9.28 27.20 12.96
C SER A 386 9.08 27.61 14.40
N SER A 387 9.30 26.69 15.33
CA SER A 387 9.32 27.01 16.76
C SER A 387 10.41 28.04 17.02
N LYS A 388 10.09 29.05 17.82
CA LYS A 388 11.07 29.99 18.39
C LYS A 388 11.66 29.47 19.70
N VAL A 389 11.02 28.47 20.30
CA VAL A 389 11.49 27.78 21.51
C VAL A 389 12.48 26.71 21.08
N THR A 390 13.72 26.82 21.56
CA THR A 390 14.81 25.87 21.29
C THR A 390 15.11 24.97 22.47
N ASP A 391 15.00 25.48 23.69
CA ASP A 391 15.19 24.69 24.91
C ASP A 391 13.86 24.02 25.27
N GLY A 392 13.89 22.73 25.57
CA GLY A 392 12.71 21.95 25.91
C GLY A 392 12.55 21.67 27.40
N PRO A 393 11.48 20.98 27.80
CA PRO A 393 11.29 20.52 29.17
C PRO A 393 12.32 19.44 29.54
N LYS A 394 12.62 19.33 30.83
CA LYS A 394 13.10 18.08 31.41
C LYS A 394 11.92 17.12 31.55
N ALA A 395 11.80 16.18 30.62
CA ALA A 395 10.70 15.24 30.55
C ALA A 395 11.07 13.92 31.23
N ALA A 396 10.06 13.21 31.75
CA ALA A 396 10.21 11.88 32.28
C ALA A 396 9.08 10.94 31.86
N VAL A 397 9.44 9.67 31.68
CA VAL A 397 8.52 8.56 31.38
C VAL A 397 8.68 7.47 32.43
N VAL A 398 7.58 6.81 32.76
CA VAL A 398 7.53 5.83 33.86
C VAL A 398 7.36 4.42 33.31
N ASN A 399 8.35 3.56 33.56
CA ASN A 399 8.25 2.15 33.26
C ASN A 399 7.72 1.39 34.49
N MET A 400 6.41 1.38 34.66
CA MET A 400 5.74 0.66 35.76
C MET A 400 4.75 -0.37 35.25
N ALA A 401 4.55 -1.43 36.05
CA ALA A 401 3.44 -2.35 35.91
C ALA A 401 2.19 -1.78 36.60
N GLY A 402 1.02 -2.00 36.00
CA GLY A 402 -0.25 -1.80 36.68
C GLY A 402 -0.52 -2.96 37.64
N VAL A 403 -0.97 -2.67 38.85
CA VAL A 403 -1.59 -3.67 39.72
C VAL A 403 -3.07 -3.73 39.36
N TRP A 404 -3.46 -4.80 38.67
CA TRP A 404 -4.81 -4.95 38.15
C TRP A 404 -5.87 -4.78 39.24
N GLY A 405 -6.78 -3.83 39.02
CA GLY A 405 -7.93 -3.55 39.89
C GLY A 405 -7.61 -2.85 41.21
N ASP A 406 -6.34 -2.71 41.61
CA ASP A 406 -5.93 -2.08 42.88
C ASP A 406 -5.49 -0.63 42.67
N LYS A 407 -6.47 0.28 42.63
CA LYS A 407 -6.20 1.71 42.47
C LYS A 407 -5.34 2.29 43.59
N GLU A 408 -5.47 1.81 44.82
CA GLU A 408 -4.74 2.41 45.95
C GLU A 408 -3.24 2.10 45.85
N THR A 409 -2.90 0.85 45.55
CA THR A 409 -1.51 0.45 45.30
C THR A 409 -0.93 1.21 44.10
N ASN A 410 -1.67 1.31 42.99
CA ASN A 410 -1.23 2.08 41.82
C ASN A 410 -1.00 3.55 42.15
N ILE A 411 -1.93 4.21 42.86
CA ILE A 411 -1.77 5.60 43.31
C ILE A 411 -0.51 5.76 44.17
N ASN A 412 -0.26 4.84 45.10
CA ASN A 412 0.91 4.90 45.98
C ASN A 412 2.21 4.70 45.20
N ASN A 413 2.25 3.80 44.22
CA ASN A 413 3.41 3.61 43.34
C ASN A 413 3.65 4.84 42.47
N MET A 414 2.60 5.38 41.84
CA MET A 414 2.69 6.60 41.04
C MET A 414 3.22 7.79 41.84
N LYS A 415 2.82 7.95 43.11
CA LYS A 415 3.35 9.01 43.99
C LYS A 415 4.85 8.92 44.20
N LYS A 416 5.43 7.72 44.32
CA LYS A 416 6.89 7.53 44.44
C LYS A 416 7.61 8.08 43.21
N TYR A 417 7.11 7.78 42.01
CA TYR A 417 7.66 8.36 40.77
C TYR A 417 7.49 9.88 40.68
N VAL A 418 6.38 10.42 41.18
CA VAL A 418 6.18 11.88 41.25
C VAL A 418 7.23 12.53 42.16
N GLU A 419 7.48 11.94 43.34
CA GLU A 419 8.47 12.43 44.30
C GLU A 419 9.91 12.30 43.75
N GLU A 420 10.19 11.19 43.08
CA GLU A 420 11.49 10.97 42.42
C GLU A 420 11.72 11.94 41.26
N ALA A 421 10.73 12.14 40.41
CA ALA A 421 10.77 13.09 39.30
C ALA A 421 10.97 14.52 39.82
N ALA A 422 10.28 14.89 40.90
CA ALA A 422 10.45 16.17 41.56
C ALA A 422 11.87 16.35 42.13
N ALA A 423 12.47 15.31 42.71
CA ALA A 423 13.86 15.34 43.18
C ALA A 423 14.88 15.53 42.04
N GLN A 424 14.46 15.30 40.80
CA GLN A 424 15.25 15.50 39.59
C GLN A 424 14.80 16.74 38.80
N ASP A 425 14.02 17.66 39.35
CA ASP A 425 13.55 18.87 38.67
C ASP A 425 12.84 18.58 37.32
N VAL A 426 12.05 17.51 37.26
CA VAL A 426 11.28 17.16 36.06
C VAL A 426 10.15 18.17 35.85
N ASP A 427 10.06 18.68 34.63
CA ASP A 427 9.02 19.61 34.18
C ASP A 427 7.73 18.88 33.75
N ILE A 428 7.86 17.73 33.06
CA ILE A 428 6.74 16.95 32.51
C ILE A 428 6.95 15.48 32.83
N LEU A 429 6.03 14.89 33.59
CA LEU A 429 6.00 13.47 33.93
C LEU A 429 4.81 12.78 33.27
N VAL A 430 5.09 11.73 32.48
CA VAL A 430 4.08 10.96 31.76
C VAL A 430 4.06 9.52 32.26
N PHE A 431 2.87 9.07 32.63
CA PHE A 431 2.59 7.68 32.97
C PHE A 431 1.85 6.96 31.82
N PRO A 432 1.87 5.61 31.80
CA PRO A 432 1.20 4.81 30.78
C PRO A 432 -0.33 4.98 30.72
N GLU A 433 -0.91 4.45 29.64
CA GLU A 433 -2.35 4.27 29.47
C GLU A 433 -2.94 3.35 30.55
N THR A 434 -4.12 3.68 31.07
CA THR A 434 -4.88 2.90 32.09
C THR A 434 -4.10 2.51 33.36
N VAL A 435 -2.94 3.10 33.60
CA VAL A 435 -2.03 2.76 34.72
C VAL A 435 -2.70 2.80 36.10
N LEU A 436 -3.73 3.64 36.27
CA LEU A 436 -4.47 3.73 37.54
C LEU A 436 -5.18 2.41 37.90
N THR A 437 -5.63 1.66 36.91
CA THR A 437 -6.42 0.43 37.10
C THR A 437 -5.71 -0.84 36.64
N GLY A 438 -4.64 -0.71 35.86
CA GLY A 438 -4.11 -1.79 35.02
C GLY A 438 -4.90 -1.93 33.70
N TYR A 439 -4.30 -2.64 32.75
CA TYR A 439 -4.80 -2.92 31.42
C TYR A 439 -5.39 -4.33 31.35
N GLU A 440 -6.56 -4.45 30.71
CA GLU A 440 -7.23 -5.74 30.48
C GLU A 440 -7.83 -5.74 29.07
N TYR A 441 -7.46 -6.75 28.28
CA TYR A 441 -7.95 -6.94 26.92
C TYR A 441 -8.98 -8.08 26.82
N GLN A 442 -9.21 -8.84 27.89
CA GLN A 442 -10.22 -9.90 27.88
C GLN A 442 -11.63 -9.34 28.03
N LYS A 443 -12.58 -10.02 27.38
CA LYS A 443 -14.00 -9.76 27.58
C LYS A 443 -14.37 -10.13 29.03
N PRO A 444 -15.13 -9.29 29.75
CA PRO A 444 -15.73 -9.68 31.03
C PRO A 444 -16.54 -10.97 30.88
N LYS A 445 -16.61 -11.78 31.93
CA LYS A 445 -17.51 -12.94 31.97
C LYS A 445 -18.95 -12.48 31.86
N ASP A 446 -19.81 -13.30 31.25
CA ASP A 446 -21.21 -12.95 31.05
C ASP A 446 -21.89 -12.62 32.40
N GLY A 447 -22.45 -11.42 32.51
CA GLY A 447 -23.10 -10.91 33.73
C GLY A 447 -22.20 -10.12 34.69
N GLU A 448 -20.91 -9.94 34.40
CA GLU A 448 -20.00 -9.10 35.21
C GLU A 448 -19.64 -7.80 34.48
N ASP A 449 -19.66 -6.66 35.20
CA ASP A 449 -19.12 -5.41 34.62
C ASP A 449 -17.60 -5.47 34.53
N ALA A 450 -17.06 -4.85 33.48
CA ALA A 450 -15.62 -4.68 33.32
C ALA A 450 -15.01 -3.92 34.50
N MET A 451 -13.82 -4.35 34.93
CA MET A 451 -13.05 -3.71 36.01
C MET A 451 -12.90 -2.20 35.77
N GLN A 452 -12.66 -1.81 34.51
CA GLN A 452 -12.53 -0.42 34.08
C GLN A 452 -13.78 0.42 34.39
N VAL A 453 -14.97 -0.14 34.17
CA VAL A 453 -16.26 0.53 34.43
C VAL A 453 -16.47 0.70 35.93
N LYS A 454 -16.23 -0.37 36.70
CA LYS A 454 -16.38 -0.37 38.18
C LYS A 454 -15.48 0.66 38.86
N LEU A 455 -14.24 0.79 38.38
CA LEU A 455 -13.22 1.62 39.01
C LEU A 455 -13.12 3.04 38.44
N ALA A 456 -13.84 3.35 37.36
CA ALA A 456 -13.82 4.66 36.73
C ALA A 456 -14.23 5.81 37.67
N GLU A 457 -13.58 6.95 37.48
CA GLU A 457 -13.84 8.18 38.24
C GLU A 457 -14.24 9.32 37.29
N LEU A 458 -14.87 10.37 37.82
CA LEU A 458 -15.03 11.61 37.07
C LEU A 458 -13.67 12.30 36.90
N ILE A 459 -13.52 13.13 35.86
CA ILE A 459 -12.41 14.06 35.73
C ILE A 459 -12.97 15.50 35.68
N PRO A 460 -12.70 16.37 36.66
CA PRO A 460 -11.93 16.13 37.88
C PRO A 460 -12.63 15.19 38.88
N GLY A 461 -11.85 14.34 39.56
CA GLY A 461 -12.32 13.39 40.56
C GLY A 461 -11.32 13.20 41.72
N PRO A 462 -11.56 12.24 42.63
CA PRO A 462 -10.72 12.01 43.80
C PRO A 462 -9.24 11.83 43.47
N THR A 463 -8.92 11.00 42.47
CA THR A 463 -7.53 10.73 42.10
C THR A 463 -6.88 11.93 41.40
N THR A 464 -7.54 12.54 40.41
CA THR A 464 -6.96 13.70 39.71
C THR A 464 -6.78 14.92 40.62
N LYS A 465 -7.60 15.08 41.67
CA LYS A 465 -7.39 16.14 42.68
C LYS A 465 -6.10 15.92 43.47
N LYS A 466 -5.84 14.68 43.92
CA LYS A 466 -4.57 14.33 44.61
C LYS A 466 -3.36 14.62 43.72
N PHE A 467 -3.40 14.23 42.43
CA PHE A 467 -2.29 14.50 41.51
C PHE A 467 -2.18 15.97 41.11
N SER A 468 -3.28 16.73 41.08
CA SER A 468 -3.24 18.19 40.89
C SER A 468 -2.59 18.93 42.06
N GLU A 469 -2.80 18.47 43.30
CA GLU A 469 -2.08 18.98 44.47
C GLU A 469 -0.58 18.72 44.37
N LEU A 470 -0.17 17.54 43.89
CA LEU A 470 1.23 17.22 43.64
C LEU A 470 1.83 18.02 42.47
N ALA A 471 1.08 18.18 41.38
CA ALA A 471 1.47 18.99 40.23
C ALA A 471 1.76 20.44 40.65
N GLN A 472 0.89 21.04 41.47
CA GLN A 472 1.11 22.37 42.05
C GLN A 472 2.29 22.41 43.00
N LYS A 473 2.40 21.43 43.90
CA LYS A 473 3.48 21.36 44.90
C LYS A 473 4.87 21.33 44.25
N TYR A 474 5.01 20.63 43.12
CA TYR A 474 6.29 20.40 42.45
C TYR A 474 6.47 21.22 41.17
N ASP A 475 5.56 22.13 40.83
CA ASP A 475 5.56 22.91 39.57
C ASP A 475 5.73 22.02 38.32
N MET A 476 5.04 20.88 38.29
CA MET A 476 5.25 19.80 37.30
C MET A 476 3.94 19.44 36.58
N TYR A 477 3.99 19.25 35.27
CA TYR A 477 2.88 18.64 34.52
C TYR A 477 2.86 17.14 34.79
N ILE A 478 1.74 16.61 35.26
CA ILE A 478 1.57 15.18 35.52
C ILE A 478 0.43 14.64 34.63
N ILE A 479 0.79 13.74 33.72
CA ILE A 479 -0.13 13.13 32.76
C ILE A 479 -0.21 11.62 33.02
N PHE A 480 -1.41 11.06 33.16
CA PHE A 480 -1.58 9.63 33.41
C PHE A 480 -2.89 9.06 32.84
N GLY A 481 -2.86 7.79 32.43
CA GLY A 481 -4.02 7.07 31.93
C GLY A 481 -4.97 6.61 33.04
N MET A 482 -6.28 6.80 32.84
CA MET A 482 -7.33 6.34 33.74
C MET A 482 -8.66 6.14 33.00
N THR A 483 -9.61 5.51 33.66
CA THR A 483 -10.98 5.31 33.16
C THR A 483 -11.88 6.44 33.67
N GLU A 484 -12.57 7.10 32.74
CA GLU A 484 -13.35 8.31 33.01
C GLU A 484 -14.86 8.07 32.86
N LYS A 485 -15.64 8.39 33.90
CA LYS A 485 -17.10 8.47 33.84
C LYS A 485 -17.55 9.77 33.16
N ASP A 486 -18.67 9.72 32.45
CA ASP A 486 -19.26 10.94 31.91
C ASP A 486 -19.96 11.77 32.99
N LYS A 487 -19.86 13.09 32.88
CA LYS A 487 -20.50 14.02 33.81
C LYS A 487 -22.02 14.05 33.66
N SER A 488 -22.54 13.66 32.50
CA SER A 488 -23.97 13.61 32.21
C SER A 488 -24.67 12.36 32.76
N GLY A 489 -23.92 11.32 33.15
CA GLY A 489 -24.45 10.08 33.70
C GLY A 489 -23.77 8.83 33.11
N PRO A 490 -24.23 7.63 33.48
CA PRO A 490 -23.78 6.39 32.85
C PRO A 490 -24.04 6.39 31.34
N ILE A 491 -23.12 5.81 30.57
CA ILE A 491 -23.25 5.65 29.11
C ILE A 491 -23.49 4.17 28.83
N TYR A 492 -24.39 3.86 27.91
CA TYR A 492 -24.63 2.49 27.47
C TYR A 492 -24.30 2.33 25.99
N GLU A 493 -23.75 1.18 25.59
CA GLU A 493 -23.61 0.78 24.18
C GLU A 493 -24.11 -0.66 24.06
N ASN A 494 -25.20 -0.87 23.31
CA ASN A 494 -25.90 -2.15 23.21
C ASN A 494 -26.33 -2.74 24.57
N GLY A 495 -26.84 -1.88 25.48
CA GLY A 495 -27.32 -2.30 26.80
C GLY A 495 -26.23 -2.63 27.83
N VAL A 496 -24.95 -2.36 27.51
CA VAL A 496 -23.81 -2.56 28.42
C VAL A 496 -23.27 -1.20 28.84
N GLU A 497 -23.08 -0.96 30.14
CA GLU A 497 -22.48 0.29 30.65
C GLU A 497 -21.02 0.43 30.17
N LYS A 498 -20.64 1.64 29.76
CA LYS A 498 -19.34 2.00 29.23
C LYS A 498 -18.81 3.27 29.89
N VAL A 499 -17.50 3.44 29.81
CA VAL A 499 -16.76 4.63 30.26
C VAL A 499 -15.86 5.15 29.14
N TYR A 500 -15.07 6.20 29.38
CA TYR A 500 -14.01 6.60 28.45
C TYR A 500 -12.66 6.06 28.92
N ASN A 501 -11.81 5.72 27.97
CA ASN A 501 -10.37 5.58 28.20
C ASN A 501 -9.75 6.98 28.07
N SER A 502 -9.19 7.51 29.15
CA SER A 502 -8.76 8.91 29.21
C SER A 502 -7.34 9.09 29.72
N ALA A 503 -6.70 10.15 29.27
CA ALA A 503 -5.46 10.67 29.83
C ALA A 503 -5.81 11.92 30.64
N ALA A 504 -5.63 11.86 31.96
CA ALA A 504 -5.78 13.01 32.84
C ALA A 504 -4.54 13.90 32.72
N ILE A 505 -4.76 15.23 32.75
CA ILE A 505 -3.73 16.26 32.61
C ILE A 505 -3.82 17.15 33.85
N CYS A 506 -2.89 16.97 34.78
CA CYS A 506 -2.78 17.81 35.97
C CYS A 506 -1.66 18.84 35.74
N MET A 507 -2.03 20.13 35.74
CA MET A 507 -1.12 21.23 35.41
C MET A 507 -0.55 21.88 36.68
N PRO A 508 0.63 22.53 36.59
CA PRO A 508 1.26 23.22 37.71
C PRO A 508 0.42 24.32 38.36
N ASP A 509 -0.53 24.91 37.64
CA ASP A 509 -1.44 25.94 38.15
C ASP A 509 -2.68 25.38 38.88
N GLY A 510 -2.76 24.05 39.01
CA GLY A 510 -3.88 23.35 39.62
C GLY A 510 -5.01 22.99 38.66
N THR A 511 -4.92 23.39 37.39
CA THR A 511 -5.90 23.00 36.36
C THR A 511 -5.87 21.49 36.14
N ILE A 512 -7.06 20.90 36.04
CA ILE A 512 -7.26 19.48 35.70
C ILE A 512 -8.05 19.42 34.39
N ASP A 513 -7.49 18.71 33.43
CA ASP A 513 -8.11 18.48 32.14
C ASP A 513 -7.96 17.02 31.71
N SER A 514 -8.51 16.64 30.56
CA SER A 514 -8.32 15.30 30.00
C SER A 514 -8.48 15.23 28.50
N TYR A 515 -7.97 14.14 27.94
CA TYR A 515 -8.26 13.67 26.60
C TYR A 515 -8.93 12.29 26.68
N ARG A 516 -10.00 12.08 25.89
CA ARG A 516 -10.72 10.82 25.76
C ARG A 516 -10.29 10.13 24.46
N LYS A 517 -9.79 8.90 24.53
CA LYS A 517 -9.28 8.10 23.40
C LYS A 517 -10.31 8.01 22.28
N ILE A 518 -9.89 8.30 21.04
CA ILE A 518 -10.81 8.36 19.88
C ILE A 518 -10.91 7.00 19.16
N HIS A 519 -9.82 6.23 19.14
CA HIS A 519 -9.75 4.94 18.46
C HIS A 519 -9.47 3.81 19.45
N ARG A 520 -10.46 2.96 19.72
CA ARG A 520 -10.31 1.82 20.63
C ARG A 520 -9.45 0.72 20.00
N ALA A 521 -8.66 0.04 20.82
CA ALA A 521 -7.84 -1.11 20.46
C ALA A 521 -8.42 -2.42 21.00
N GLY A 522 -8.24 -3.52 20.27
CA GLY A 522 -8.61 -4.86 20.73
C GLY A 522 -10.06 -4.92 21.25
N ALA A 523 -10.21 -5.36 22.50
CA ALA A 523 -11.50 -5.49 23.19
C ALA A 523 -11.85 -4.27 24.06
N GLU A 524 -11.21 -3.12 23.87
CA GLU A 524 -11.58 -1.88 24.58
C GLU A 524 -13.04 -1.49 24.35
N ASP A 525 -13.64 -1.95 23.26
CA ASP A 525 -15.07 -1.79 23.00
C ASP A 525 -15.98 -2.54 23.97
N GLN A 526 -15.44 -3.48 24.76
CA GLN A 526 -16.19 -4.18 25.79
C GLN A 526 -16.46 -3.31 27.02
N TRP A 527 -15.70 -2.23 27.23
CA TRP A 527 -15.83 -1.38 28.41
C TRP A 527 -15.77 0.13 28.14
N SER A 528 -15.35 0.55 26.95
CA SER A 528 -15.26 1.96 26.59
C SER A 528 -16.06 2.36 25.37
N VAL A 529 -16.46 3.64 25.35
CA VAL A 529 -16.91 4.36 24.16
C VAL A 529 -15.81 5.32 23.69
N PRO A 530 -15.69 5.55 22.37
CA PRO A 530 -14.67 6.45 21.86
C PRO A 530 -15.04 7.93 22.04
N GLY A 531 -14.04 8.74 22.40
CA GLY A 531 -14.11 10.19 22.49
C GLY A 531 -14.25 10.88 21.13
N GLU A 532 -14.60 12.16 21.15
CA GLU A 532 -15.00 12.89 19.93
C GLU A 532 -14.09 14.07 19.59
N ASN A 533 -13.25 14.52 20.53
CA ASN A 533 -12.58 15.80 20.43
C ASN A 533 -11.06 15.66 20.54
N PRO A 534 -10.29 16.24 19.59
CA PRO A 534 -8.84 16.39 19.74
C PRO A 534 -8.53 17.30 20.94
N LYS A 535 -7.40 17.06 21.62
CA LYS A 535 -7.00 17.83 22.80
C LYS A 535 -5.62 18.46 22.63
N MET A 536 -5.56 19.75 22.93
CA MET A 536 -4.32 20.52 23.01
C MET A 536 -4.36 21.41 24.25
N PHE A 537 -3.20 21.68 24.83
CA PHE A 537 -3.02 22.64 25.92
C PHE A 537 -1.73 23.43 25.74
N GLU A 538 -1.62 24.58 26.39
CA GLU A 538 -0.47 25.49 26.27
C GLU A 538 0.52 25.23 27.40
N THR A 539 1.82 25.34 27.10
CA THR A 539 2.91 25.29 28.08
C THR A 539 3.91 26.42 27.81
N LYS A 540 4.89 26.62 28.69
CA LYS A 540 5.99 27.58 28.45
C LYS A 540 6.85 27.20 27.22
N TRP A 541 6.80 25.95 26.75
CA TRP A 541 7.50 25.47 25.54
C TRP A 541 6.64 25.45 24.27
N GLY A 542 5.43 25.99 24.34
CA GLY A 542 4.46 26.02 23.25
C GLY A 542 3.32 25.03 23.46
N LYS A 543 2.55 24.83 22.38
CA LYS A 543 1.35 24.02 22.41
C LYS A 543 1.69 22.53 22.40
N VAL A 544 0.97 21.77 23.21
CA VAL A 544 1.13 20.32 23.34
C VAL A 544 -0.12 19.64 22.82
N GLY A 545 0.03 18.70 21.89
CA GLY A 545 -1.02 17.77 21.49
C GLY A 545 -0.94 16.50 22.32
N ILE A 546 -2.07 15.89 22.66
CA ILE A 546 -2.12 14.62 23.38
C ILE A 546 -3.06 13.64 22.70
N ASP A 547 -2.65 12.38 22.63
CA ASP A 547 -3.52 11.26 22.26
C ASP A 547 -3.12 9.98 23.02
N ILE A 548 -3.81 8.85 22.77
CA ILE A 548 -3.59 7.61 23.53
C ILE A 548 -3.42 6.43 22.58
N CYS A 549 -2.30 5.71 22.74
CA CYS A 549 -2.02 4.40 22.15
C CYS A 549 -2.37 4.27 20.66
N ARG A 550 -3.54 3.73 20.36
CA ARG A 550 -3.94 3.44 18.98
C ARG A 550 -4.15 4.71 18.16
N ASP A 551 -4.53 5.81 18.80
CA ASP A 551 -4.62 7.13 18.18
C ASP A 551 -3.29 7.50 17.51
N GLY A 552 -2.21 7.59 18.30
CA GLY A 552 -0.88 7.96 17.82
C GLY A 552 -0.22 6.87 16.97
N HIS A 553 -0.40 5.59 17.29
CA HIS A 553 0.25 4.51 16.53
C HIS A 553 -0.35 4.27 15.13
N PHE A 554 -1.65 4.51 14.93
CA PHE A 554 -2.30 4.10 13.68
C PHE A 554 -2.95 5.23 12.91
N TYR A 555 -3.29 6.35 13.55
CA TYR A 555 -4.10 7.40 12.95
C TYR A 555 -3.33 8.73 12.87
N PRO A 556 -2.48 8.90 11.84
CA PRO A 556 -1.59 10.04 11.69
C PRO A 556 -2.32 11.36 11.42
N GLU A 557 -3.61 11.29 11.11
CA GLU A 557 -4.46 12.44 10.86
C GLU A 557 -4.60 13.33 12.09
N LEU A 558 -4.66 12.73 13.28
CA LEU A 558 -4.76 13.46 14.54
C LEU A 558 -3.45 14.18 14.86
N GLY A 559 -2.32 13.47 14.78
CA GLY A 559 -0.99 14.07 14.93
C GLY A 559 -0.69 15.14 13.89
N ARG A 560 -1.13 14.96 12.63
CA ARG A 560 -1.07 16.01 11.59
C ARG A 560 -1.83 17.24 12.02
N TYR A 561 -3.08 17.06 12.47
CA TYR A 561 -3.93 18.16 12.88
C TYR A 561 -3.29 18.94 14.03
N TYR A 562 -2.71 18.27 15.02
CA TYR A 562 -1.94 18.92 16.09
C TYR A 562 -0.77 19.75 15.56
N ALA A 563 0.05 19.18 14.68
CA ALA A 563 1.19 19.88 14.12
C ALA A 563 0.77 21.13 13.31
N ALA A 564 -0.23 21.00 12.43
CA ALA A 564 -0.77 22.13 11.67
C ALA A 564 -1.49 23.19 12.54
N MET A 565 -1.90 22.82 13.76
CA MET A 565 -2.46 23.73 14.77
C MET A 565 -1.41 24.43 15.64
N GLY A 566 -0.12 24.14 15.44
CA GLY A 566 0.97 24.81 16.12
C GLY A 566 1.62 24.01 17.25
N CYS A 567 1.36 22.70 17.38
CA CYS A 567 1.95 21.89 18.45
C CYS A 567 3.46 21.71 18.28
N THR A 568 4.24 22.03 19.32
CA THR A 568 5.69 21.78 19.38
C THR A 568 5.99 20.42 20.01
N LEU A 569 5.11 19.95 20.89
CA LEU A 569 5.22 18.70 21.62
C LEU A 569 3.99 17.80 21.38
N PHE A 570 4.23 16.50 21.41
CA PHE A 570 3.23 15.45 21.29
C PHE A 570 3.38 14.44 22.44
N ILE A 571 2.37 14.30 23.28
CA ILE A 571 2.36 13.38 24.43
C ILE A 571 1.45 12.20 24.12
N HIS A 572 1.95 10.99 24.37
CA HIS A 572 1.29 9.74 23.97
C HIS A 572 1.45 8.65 25.05
N PRO A 573 0.54 8.59 26.04
CA PRO A 573 0.43 7.43 26.93
C PRO A 573 -0.03 6.20 26.14
N THR A 574 0.57 5.04 26.40
CA THR A 574 0.25 3.81 25.68
C THR A 574 0.37 2.55 26.53
N ALA A 575 -0.41 1.53 26.19
CA ALA A 575 -0.29 0.18 26.70
C ALA A 575 -0.29 -0.76 25.49
N THR A 576 0.90 -1.12 25.02
CA THR A 576 1.08 -1.98 23.85
C THR A 576 2.06 -3.11 24.07
N THR A 577 1.65 -4.30 23.63
CA THR A 577 2.47 -5.51 23.55
C THR A 577 3.11 -5.64 22.17
N GLY A 578 4.20 -6.40 22.05
CA GLY A 578 4.78 -6.77 20.76
C GLY A 578 6.12 -6.10 20.45
N ASN A 579 6.55 -6.15 19.19
CA ASN A 579 7.86 -5.64 18.79
C ASN A 579 7.93 -4.10 18.93
N PRO A 580 8.88 -3.56 19.70
CA PRO A 580 9.09 -2.11 19.85
C PRO A 580 9.34 -1.33 18.57
N TRP A 581 9.90 -1.94 17.53
CA TRP A 581 10.20 -1.32 16.24
C TRP A 581 9.06 -0.47 15.68
N TYR A 582 7.82 -0.99 15.63
CA TYR A 582 6.73 -0.24 15.03
C TYR A 582 6.39 1.03 15.83
N ARG A 583 6.61 1.02 17.16
CA ARG A 583 6.35 2.19 18.02
C ARG A 583 7.34 3.29 17.73
N GLU A 584 8.63 2.96 17.71
CA GLU A 584 9.71 3.86 17.34
C GLU A 584 9.48 4.45 15.94
N THR A 585 9.21 3.60 14.95
CA THR A 585 8.99 4.03 13.56
C THR A 585 7.75 4.90 13.39
N ARG A 586 6.63 4.60 14.05
CA ARG A 586 5.38 5.38 13.94
C ARG A 586 5.44 6.68 14.73
N ILE A 587 5.91 6.65 15.98
CA ILE A 587 6.03 7.86 16.80
C ILE A 587 7.13 8.79 16.26
N GLY A 588 8.30 8.23 15.93
CA GLY A 588 9.39 8.98 15.30
C GLY A 588 9.00 9.61 13.96
N SER A 589 8.02 9.04 13.24
CA SER A 589 7.49 9.65 12.02
C SER A 589 6.81 11.00 12.27
N TYR A 590 6.17 11.25 13.42
CA TYR A 590 5.61 12.57 13.75
C TYR A 590 6.72 13.60 13.96
N THR A 591 7.81 13.21 14.61
CA THR A 591 8.97 14.08 14.81
C THR A 591 9.63 14.46 13.51
N ASP A 592 9.83 13.47 12.63
CA ASP A 592 10.48 13.68 11.35
C ASP A 592 9.59 14.40 10.32
N ARG A 593 8.32 14.01 10.22
CA ARG A 593 7.35 14.52 9.22
C ARG A 593 6.69 15.82 9.64
N ASP A 594 6.20 15.85 10.86
CA ASP A 594 5.26 16.87 11.33
C ASP A 594 5.98 17.91 12.18
N GLY A 595 7.19 17.57 12.63
CA GLY A 595 8.10 18.50 13.25
C GLY A 595 7.84 18.73 14.73
N MET A 596 7.17 17.78 15.40
CA MET A 596 6.89 17.82 16.84
C MET A 596 7.91 16.96 17.60
N ALA A 597 8.42 17.43 18.74
CA ALA A 597 9.07 16.50 19.67
C ALA A 597 8.00 15.61 20.33
N ALA A 598 8.37 14.40 20.77
CA ALA A 598 7.41 13.42 21.28
C ALA A 598 7.82 12.84 22.63
N ILE A 599 6.84 12.59 23.50
CA ILE A 599 6.99 11.84 24.75
C ILE A 599 5.97 10.70 24.69
N THR A 600 6.44 9.46 24.59
CA THR A 600 5.58 8.27 24.61
C THR A 600 5.93 7.40 25.80
N CYS A 601 4.95 6.95 26.56
CA CYS A 601 5.16 6.17 27.78
C CYS A 601 4.35 4.88 27.72
N ASN A 602 5.05 3.74 27.70
CA ASN A 602 4.42 2.42 27.63
C ASN A 602 4.40 1.74 29.00
N LEU A 603 3.35 0.97 29.24
CA LEU A 603 3.30 0.07 30.39
C LEU A 603 4.47 -0.94 30.35
N LEU A 604 4.95 -1.39 31.51
CA LEU A 604 6.01 -2.39 31.65
C LEU A 604 5.53 -3.60 32.45
N GLY A 605 5.92 -4.80 32.02
CA GLY A 605 5.76 -6.03 32.78
C GLY A 605 4.42 -6.73 32.52
N PRO A 606 4.15 -7.83 33.24
CA PRO A 606 2.86 -8.48 33.19
C PRO A 606 1.78 -7.56 33.77
N ASP A 607 0.61 -7.55 33.14
CA ASP A 607 -0.59 -6.90 33.69
C ASP A 607 -1.81 -7.81 33.51
N GLY A 608 -2.84 -7.60 34.30
CA GLY A 608 -3.98 -8.49 34.40
C GLY A 608 -3.83 -9.55 35.49
N THR A 609 -4.75 -10.50 35.45
CA THR A 609 -4.80 -11.65 36.35
C THR A 609 -3.98 -12.82 35.79
N LEU A 610 -3.23 -13.49 36.66
CA LEU A 610 -2.50 -14.70 36.30
C LEU A 610 -3.48 -15.84 36.00
N GLN A 611 -3.38 -16.37 34.78
CA GLN A 611 -4.19 -17.46 34.27
C GLN A 611 -3.61 -18.82 34.66
N SER A 612 -4.43 -19.87 34.58
CA SER A 612 -4.03 -21.24 34.91
C SER A 612 -2.92 -21.81 34.01
N ASP A 613 -2.74 -21.24 32.81
CA ASP A 613 -1.68 -21.61 31.86
C ASP A 613 -0.37 -20.82 32.09
N GLY A 614 -0.31 -20.00 33.14
CA GLY A 614 0.86 -19.17 33.48
C GLY A 614 0.96 -17.87 32.69
N THR A 615 0.00 -17.54 31.82
CA THR A 615 -0.08 -16.26 31.12
C THR A 615 -0.83 -15.22 31.95
N TYR A 616 -0.69 -13.94 31.63
CA TYR A 616 -1.44 -12.86 32.27
C TYR A 616 -2.55 -12.35 31.35
N SER A 617 -3.74 -12.05 31.90
CA SER A 617 -4.91 -11.65 31.09
C SER A 617 -4.73 -10.34 30.33
N GLY A 618 -3.91 -9.40 30.84
CA GLY A 618 -3.54 -8.17 30.15
C GLY A 618 -2.31 -8.33 29.24
N GLY A 619 -1.60 -9.45 29.33
CA GLY A 619 -0.39 -9.75 28.57
C GLY A 619 0.89 -9.27 29.26
N ILE A 620 2.01 -9.38 28.55
CA ILE A 620 3.32 -8.88 29.00
C ILE A 620 3.70 -7.70 28.12
N PHE A 621 3.87 -6.54 28.76
CA PHE A 621 4.27 -5.31 28.12
C PHE A 621 5.78 -5.15 28.18
N ASN A 622 6.44 -5.21 27.03
CA ASN A 622 7.86 -4.90 26.93
C ASN A 622 7.96 -3.38 26.73
N SER A 623 8.47 -2.64 27.73
CA SER A 623 8.51 -1.17 27.63
C SER A 623 9.31 -0.72 26.42
N THR A 624 8.85 0.38 25.83
CA THR A 624 9.57 1.23 24.86
C THR A 624 8.98 2.61 25.01
N SER A 625 9.19 3.15 26.21
CA SER A 625 8.95 4.55 26.48
C SER A 625 10.07 5.33 25.77
N LEU A 626 9.76 6.46 25.16
CA LEU A 626 10.71 7.23 24.35
C LEU A 626 10.52 8.72 24.61
N ILE A 627 11.63 9.43 24.76
CA ILE A 627 11.67 10.90 24.77
C ILE A 627 12.43 11.34 23.52
N ILE A 628 11.67 11.74 22.49
CA ILE A 628 12.18 11.97 21.14
C ILE A 628 12.27 13.47 20.87
N THR A 629 13.44 13.92 20.42
CA THR A 629 13.68 15.31 20.06
C THR A 629 13.85 15.45 18.55
N LYS A 630 13.44 16.60 18.00
CA LYS A 630 13.78 16.94 16.62
C LYS A 630 15.16 17.60 16.61
N GLN A 631 16.07 17.18 15.74
CA GLN A 631 17.35 17.88 15.56
C GLN A 631 17.42 18.55 14.19
N GLN A 632 18.07 19.71 14.12
CA GLN A 632 18.24 20.48 12.88
C GLN A 632 19.24 19.82 11.90
N HIS A 633 20.23 19.05 12.40
CA HIS A 633 21.36 18.51 11.61
C HIS A 633 21.89 17.11 11.98
N GLY A 634 21.26 16.31 12.84
CA GLY A 634 21.84 15.02 13.24
C GLY A 634 20.81 13.91 13.34
N PHE A 635 20.91 13.03 12.37
CA PHE A 635 20.62 11.60 12.50
C PHE A 635 21.77 10.97 13.30
N ASN A 636 21.49 10.09 14.26
CA ASN A 636 22.57 9.33 14.86
C ASN A 636 23.02 8.26 13.84
N THR A 637 24.18 8.47 13.22
CA THR A 637 24.74 7.56 12.20
C THR A 637 25.19 6.20 12.75
N GLU A 638 25.34 6.09 14.07
CA GLU A 638 25.67 4.84 14.75
C GLU A 638 24.41 4.01 14.99
N THR A 639 23.35 4.61 15.55
CA THR A 639 22.10 3.89 15.90
C THR A 639 21.07 3.86 14.77
N GLY A 640 21.27 4.68 13.75
CA GLY A 640 20.38 4.69 12.62
C GLY A 640 18.98 5.21 12.96
N SER A 641 18.81 6.19 13.85
CA SER A 641 17.49 6.65 14.32
C SER A 641 17.35 8.18 14.47
N ALA A 642 16.10 8.66 14.57
CA ALA A 642 15.82 9.96 15.18
C ALA A 642 16.42 9.95 16.60
N ILE A 643 16.95 11.07 17.07
CA ILE A 643 17.64 11.11 18.37
C ILE A 643 16.60 10.86 19.48
N ASP A 644 16.57 9.62 19.94
CA ASP A 644 16.04 9.21 21.22
C ASP A 644 17.01 9.69 22.30
N LEU A 645 16.49 10.51 23.22
CA LEU A 645 17.29 11.10 24.29
C LEU A 645 17.33 10.24 25.54
N ASN A 646 16.33 9.36 25.72
CA ASN A 646 16.26 8.29 26.71
C ASN A 646 15.00 7.44 26.45
N GLY A 647 15.16 6.12 26.57
CA GLY A 647 14.12 5.15 26.29
C GLY A 647 14.66 3.71 26.33
N THR A 648 13.81 2.75 26.70
CA THR A 648 14.10 1.32 26.47
C THR A 648 13.83 1.01 24.99
N GLY A 649 14.73 1.44 24.10
CA GLY A 649 14.71 1.01 22.71
C GLY A 649 14.74 -0.53 22.60
N TYR A 650 14.46 -1.08 21.42
CA TYR A 650 14.40 -2.54 21.20
C TYR A 650 15.54 -3.36 21.81
N GLU A 651 16.73 -2.78 21.95
CA GLU A 651 17.96 -3.47 22.34
C GLU A 651 18.29 -3.45 23.84
N SER A 652 17.44 -2.88 24.72
CA SER A 652 17.82 -2.72 26.13
C SER A 652 17.44 -3.90 27.03
N GLU A 653 18.43 -4.59 27.63
CA GLU A 653 18.22 -5.85 28.37
C GLU A 653 18.23 -5.70 29.91
N GLY A 654 18.40 -4.50 30.48
CA GLY A 654 18.39 -4.33 31.95
C GLY A 654 18.43 -2.90 32.49
N TYR A 655 18.11 -2.71 33.78
CA TYR A 655 18.01 -1.38 34.43
C TYR A 655 19.30 -0.54 34.34
N GLU A 656 20.48 -1.18 34.38
CA GLU A 656 21.77 -0.50 34.23
C GLU A 656 22.03 -0.04 32.78
N GLU A 657 21.72 -0.87 31.79
CA GLU A 657 21.82 -0.49 30.36
C GLU A 657 20.80 0.59 29.98
N ARG A 658 19.63 0.59 30.64
CA ARG A 658 18.55 1.57 30.45
C ARG A 658 18.86 2.96 31.04
N LYS A 659 19.89 3.08 31.89
CA LYS A 659 20.11 4.26 32.75
C LYS A 659 18.84 4.68 33.53
N THR A 660 17.95 3.74 33.78
CA THR A 660 16.73 3.92 34.57
C THR A 660 17.09 3.99 36.05
N SER A 661 16.33 4.76 36.81
CA SER A 661 16.38 4.62 38.26
C SER A 661 16.01 3.19 38.69
N PRO A 662 16.38 2.76 39.91
CA PRO A 662 15.94 1.46 40.44
C PRO A 662 14.42 1.28 40.43
N GLU A 663 13.67 2.38 40.48
CA GLU A 663 12.22 2.37 40.40
C GLU A 663 11.70 2.33 38.96
N GLY A 664 12.51 2.64 37.93
CA GLY A 664 12.09 2.59 36.52
C GLY A 664 11.67 3.94 35.92
N LEU A 665 12.11 5.05 36.52
CA LEU A 665 11.95 6.40 35.96
C LEU A 665 13.06 6.69 34.93
N GLU A 666 12.69 7.20 33.76
CA GLU A 666 13.62 7.67 32.72
C GLU A 666 13.44 9.15 32.50
N VAL A 667 14.53 9.92 32.52
CA VAL A 667 14.48 11.39 32.53
C VAL A 667 15.42 11.95 31.47
N ALA A 668 14.95 12.83 30.59
CA ALA A 668 15.79 13.51 29.59
C ALA A 668 15.42 14.98 29.42
N THR A 669 16.43 15.81 29.18
CA THR A 669 16.24 17.22 28.79
C THR A 669 16.03 17.32 27.29
N MET A 670 14.85 17.75 26.86
CA MET A 670 14.50 17.84 25.43
C MET A 670 15.14 19.06 24.76
N ASN A 671 15.46 18.94 23.47
CA ASN A 671 15.95 20.03 22.61
C ASN A 671 14.95 20.30 21.47
N LEU A 672 14.22 21.39 21.56
CA LEU A 672 13.17 21.74 20.61
C LEU A 672 13.69 22.49 19.37
N ASN A 673 15.02 22.66 19.22
CA ASN A 673 15.58 23.28 18.03
C ASN A 673 15.18 22.53 16.75
N GLY A 674 14.70 23.27 15.75
CA GLY A 674 14.20 22.71 14.50
C GLY A 674 12.75 22.23 14.54
N CYS A 675 12.09 22.19 15.71
CA CYS A 675 10.66 21.93 15.83
C CYS A 675 9.82 22.92 15.01
N GLY A 676 8.66 22.48 14.57
CA GLY A 676 7.73 23.23 13.74
C GLY A 676 7.33 22.49 12.47
N PHE A 677 6.12 22.80 12.03
CA PHE A 677 5.48 22.22 10.87
C PHE A 677 5.94 22.91 9.59
N ARG A 678 6.60 22.20 8.67
CA ARG A 678 7.29 22.81 7.50
C ARG A 678 6.86 22.25 6.14
N ILE A 679 5.70 21.61 6.05
CA ILE A 679 5.18 21.17 4.74
C ILE A 679 4.65 22.40 3.99
N SER A 680 5.47 22.92 3.08
CA SER A 680 5.22 24.16 2.32
C SER A 680 3.92 24.12 1.51
N ASN A 681 3.60 22.98 0.92
CA ASN A 681 2.45 22.78 0.06
C ASN A 681 1.31 21.98 0.73
N PHE A 682 1.21 22.02 2.06
CA PHE A 682 0.14 21.35 2.78
C PHE A 682 -1.25 21.86 2.33
N ASN A 683 -2.07 20.95 1.81
CA ASN A 683 -3.39 21.25 1.25
C ASN A 683 -4.52 20.64 2.10
N PRO A 684 -4.90 21.30 3.21
CA PRO A 684 -5.94 20.78 4.09
C PRO A 684 -7.32 20.73 3.43
N ASP A 685 -7.62 21.55 2.41
CA ASP A 685 -8.92 21.47 1.72
C ASP A 685 -9.04 20.17 0.92
N LEU A 686 -8.00 19.81 0.18
CA LEU A 686 -7.95 18.54 -0.54
C LEU A 686 -8.13 17.35 0.40
N PHE A 687 -7.37 17.30 1.49
CA PHE A 687 -7.45 16.20 2.46
C PHE A 687 -8.81 16.15 3.16
N SER A 688 -9.39 17.30 3.50
CA SER A 688 -10.76 17.38 4.03
C SER A 688 -11.77 16.75 3.09
N ARG A 689 -11.69 17.08 1.80
CA ARG A 689 -12.61 16.53 0.79
C ARG A 689 -12.36 15.04 0.51
N MET A 690 -11.11 14.56 0.62
CA MET A 690 -10.79 13.12 0.53
C MET A 690 -11.44 12.34 1.69
N TYR A 691 -11.38 12.86 2.92
CA TYR A 691 -12.04 12.22 4.05
C TYR A 691 -13.57 12.34 3.99
N ASP A 692 -14.10 13.45 3.51
CA ASP A 692 -15.53 13.61 3.22
C ASP A 692 -15.99 12.57 2.19
N ASP A 693 -15.16 12.30 1.16
CA ASP A 693 -15.42 11.26 0.17
C ASP A 693 -15.48 9.85 0.78
N LEU A 694 -14.55 9.52 1.68
CA LEU A 694 -14.59 8.27 2.43
C LEU A 694 -15.82 8.17 3.35
N ALA A 695 -16.23 9.29 3.97
CA ALA A 695 -17.41 9.30 4.83
C ALA A 695 -18.68 9.04 4.03
N LYS A 696 -18.85 9.66 2.84
CA LYS A 696 -19.99 9.35 1.95
C LYS A 696 -20.04 7.88 1.56
N ASP A 697 -18.89 7.28 1.26
CA ASP A 697 -18.82 5.87 0.84
C ASP A 697 -19.11 4.90 1.99
N TYR A 698 -18.65 5.23 3.21
CA TYR A 698 -18.53 4.24 4.28
C TYR A 698 -19.27 4.57 5.58
N ARG A 699 -20.07 5.65 5.62
CA ARG A 699 -20.92 5.98 6.76
C ARG A 699 -22.39 6.07 6.37
N ALA A 700 -23.19 5.16 6.92
CA ALA A 700 -24.63 5.17 6.68
C ALA A 700 -25.24 6.48 7.19
N GLY A 701 -26.03 7.15 6.34
CA GLY A 701 -26.71 8.41 6.70
C GLY A 701 -25.80 9.65 6.77
N TYR A 702 -24.53 9.56 6.39
CA TYR A 702 -23.65 10.72 6.37
C TYR A 702 -24.07 11.75 5.32
N THR A 703 -24.04 13.02 5.70
CA THR A 703 -24.27 14.16 4.81
C THR A 703 -22.96 14.89 4.55
N SER A 704 -22.62 15.02 3.27
CA SER A 704 -21.40 15.69 2.79
C SER A 704 -21.23 17.10 3.36
N LEU A 705 -20.00 17.46 3.72
CA LEU A 705 -19.60 18.82 4.10
C LEU A 705 -19.49 19.77 2.92
N TYR A 706 -19.52 19.24 1.69
CA TYR A 706 -19.31 19.96 0.44
C TYR A 706 -20.44 19.70 -0.55
N SER A 707 -20.85 20.75 -1.28
CA SER A 707 -21.83 20.65 -2.36
C SER A 707 -21.25 19.99 -3.62
N GLU A 708 -19.94 20.10 -3.81
CA GLU A 708 -19.21 19.55 -4.94
C GLU A 708 -18.29 18.42 -4.44
N SER A 709 -18.31 17.28 -5.14
CA SER A 709 -17.38 16.18 -4.85
C SER A 709 -15.95 16.55 -5.26
N ILE A 710 -14.96 15.86 -4.69
CA ILE A 710 -13.62 15.82 -5.31
C ILE A 710 -13.74 15.33 -6.75
N ASN A 711 -12.75 15.67 -7.58
CA ASN A 711 -12.48 14.89 -8.77
C ASN A 711 -12.31 13.43 -8.30
N GLN A 712 -13.20 12.55 -8.75
CA GLN A 712 -13.07 11.12 -8.47
C GLN A 712 -11.68 10.67 -8.89
N PRO A 713 -11.04 9.73 -8.15
CA PRO A 713 -9.71 9.26 -8.52
C PRO A 713 -9.72 8.84 -9.99
N GLU A 714 -8.76 9.32 -10.77
CA GLU A 714 -8.64 8.84 -12.15
C GLU A 714 -8.41 7.33 -12.09
N THR A 715 -9.29 6.58 -12.74
CA THR A 715 -9.33 5.13 -12.69
C THR A 715 -9.21 4.60 -14.11
N ILE A 716 -8.13 3.84 -14.37
CA ILE A 716 -8.22 2.81 -15.40
C ILE A 716 -8.95 1.65 -14.74
N ASP A 717 -10.22 1.47 -15.10
CA ASP A 717 -11.01 0.34 -14.62
C ASP A 717 -10.77 -0.90 -15.50
N LEU A 718 -10.07 -1.90 -14.95
CA LEU A 718 -9.94 -3.23 -15.54
C LEU A 718 -10.93 -4.25 -14.93
N SER A 719 -11.73 -3.87 -13.92
CA SER A 719 -12.74 -4.73 -13.27
C SER A 719 -13.93 -5.04 -14.19
N GLU A 720 -14.19 -4.17 -15.18
CA GLU A 720 -15.13 -4.45 -16.28
C GLU A 720 -14.71 -5.67 -17.12
N ASN A 721 -13.48 -6.18 -16.98
CA ASN A 721 -13.22 -7.58 -17.26
C ASN A 721 -13.85 -8.45 -16.15
N LYS A 722 -15.19 -8.44 -16.11
CA LYS A 722 -15.94 -9.69 -15.97
C LYS A 722 -15.17 -10.70 -16.78
N THR A 723 -14.85 -11.82 -16.15
CA THR A 723 -14.46 -13.04 -16.84
C THR A 723 -15.45 -13.22 -17.99
N VAL A 724 -15.10 -12.81 -19.20
CA VAL A 724 -15.95 -13.08 -20.34
C VAL A 724 -15.77 -14.57 -20.54
N ASN A 725 -16.74 -15.32 -20.05
CA ASN A 725 -16.74 -16.77 -20.08
C ASN A 725 -16.72 -17.30 -21.51
N THR A 726 -16.68 -16.46 -22.55
CA THR A 726 -16.77 -16.84 -23.94
C THR A 726 -16.12 -15.84 -24.91
N VAL A 727 -15.22 -16.30 -25.79
CA VAL A 727 -14.55 -15.49 -26.81
C VAL A 727 -14.90 -15.95 -28.23
N THR A 728 -14.74 -15.07 -29.22
CA THR A 728 -14.77 -15.44 -30.64
C THR A 728 -13.38 -15.87 -31.11
N VAL A 729 -13.24 -17.13 -31.52
CA VAL A 729 -11.98 -17.73 -31.98
C VAL A 729 -11.97 -17.81 -33.50
N THR A 730 -11.06 -17.09 -34.14
CA THR A 730 -10.79 -17.15 -35.58
C THR A 730 -9.59 -18.04 -35.85
N PHE A 731 -9.78 -19.10 -36.61
CA PHE A 731 -8.72 -20.03 -37.02
C PHE A 731 -8.21 -19.65 -38.40
N LYS A 732 -6.90 -19.53 -38.58
CA LYS A 732 -6.22 -19.22 -39.85
C LYS A 732 -5.30 -20.34 -40.31
N GLY A 733 -5.28 -20.62 -41.61
CA GLY A 733 -4.39 -21.61 -42.24
C GLY A 733 -3.06 -21.05 -42.77
N THR A 734 -2.43 -21.73 -43.72
CA THR A 734 -1.07 -21.44 -44.26
C THR A 734 -0.89 -20.10 -44.98
N SER A 735 -1.99 -19.42 -45.31
CA SER A 735 -2.03 -18.19 -46.11
C SER A 735 -2.86 -17.10 -45.44
N GLU A 736 -2.92 -17.12 -44.10
CA GLU A 736 -3.74 -16.21 -43.29
C GLU A 736 -5.25 -16.25 -43.56
N LYS A 737 -5.70 -17.11 -44.48
CA LYS A 737 -7.11 -17.30 -44.78
C LYS A 737 -7.81 -17.90 -43.56
N THR A 738 -8.91 -17.27 -43.16
CA THR A 738 -9.81 -17.77 -42.13
C THR A 738 -10.42 -19.09 -42.56
N VAL A 739 -10.26 -20.12 -41.73
CA VAL A 739 -10.78 -21.48 -41.98
C VAL A 739 -11.98 -21.82 -41.12
N LYS A 740 -12.12 -21.16 -39.98
CA LYS A 740 -13.26 -21.31 -39.07
C LYS A 740 -13.35 -20.12 -38.14
N VAL A 741 -14.56 -19.70 -37.83
CA VAL A 741 -14.83 -18.78 -36.71
C VAL A 741 -15.75 -19.52 -35.74
N MET A 742 -15.36 -19.59 -34.48
CA MET A 742 -16.22 -20.09 -33.41
C MET A 742 -16.59 -18.93 -32.52
N LYS A 743 -17.89 -18.62 -32.43
CA LYS A 743 -18.39 -17.57 -31.53
C LYS A 743 -18.70 -18.19 -30.16
N ASN A 744 -18.66 -17.36 -29.12
CA ASN A 744 -19.05 -17.70 -27.76
C ASN A 744 -18.32 -18.94 -27.16
N VAL A 745 -17.02 -19.09 -27.39
CA VAL A 745 -16.23 -20.25 -26.92
C VAL A 745 -15.63 -19.98 -25.55
N LYS A 746 -15.88 -20.88 -24.57
CA LYS A 746 -15.29 -20.70 -23.24
C LYS A 746 -13.76 -20.69 -23.24
N THR A 747 -13.17 -19.76 -22.51
CA THR A 747 -11.72 -19.75 -22.26
C THR A 747 -11.33 -21.05 -21.54
N GLY A 748 -10.13 -21.57 -21.79
CA GLY A 748 -9.71 -22.90 -21.32
C GLY A 748 -10.29 -24.09 -22.09
N THR A 749 -11.25 -23.90 -23.00
CA THR A 749 -11.77 -24.99 -23.85
C THR A 749 -10.65 -25.57 -24.71
N LYS A 750 -10.57 -26.91 -24.80
CA LYS A 750 -9.59 -27.59 -25.64
C LYS A 750 -9.80 -27.24 -27.12
N LEU A 751 -8.72 -26.86 -27.79
CA LEU A 751 -8.76 -26.47 -29.21
C LEU A 751 -8.99 -27.68 -30.11
N PRO A 752 -9.75 -27.52 -31.22
CA PRO A 752 -10.03 -28.61 -32.13
C PRO A 752 -8.78 -29.06 -32.88
N ALA A 753 -8.68 -30.35 -33.19
CA ALA A 753 -7.66 -30.88 -34.09
C ALA A 753 -7.88 -30.42 -35.55
N TRP A 754 -6.87 -30.59 -36.40
CA TRP A 754 -6.97 -30.25 -37.83
C TRP A 754 -7.92 -31.19 -38.58
N SER A 755 -9.04 -30.66 -39.06
CA SER A 755 -9.98 -31.39 -39.90
C SER A 755 -9.50 -31.40 -41.35
N LYS A 756 -8.99 -32.56 -41.80
CA LYS A 756 -8.53 -32.76 -43.20
C LYS A 756 -9.67 -32.66 -44.23
N ALA A 757 -10.91 -32.83 -43.79
CA ALA A 757 -12.10 -32.67 -44.62
C ALA A 757 -12.53 -31.20 -44.71
N GLN A 758 -12.61 -30.49 -43.58
CA GLN A 758 -13.13 -29.11 -43.53
C GLN A 758 -12.08 -28.07 -43.92
N TYR A 759 -10.80 -28.28 -43.60
CA TYR A 759 -9.74 -27.26 -43.78
C TYR A 759 -8.78 -27.57 -44.94
N LYS A 760 -9.21 -28.43 -45.87
CA LYS A 760 -8.38 -28.95 -46.96
C LYS A 760 -7.66 -27.86 -47.76
N ALA A 761 -8.38 -26.80 -48.13
CA ALA A 761 -7.87 -25.69 -48.95
C ALA A 761 -6.84 -24.80 -48.24
N ALA A 762 -6.79 -24.88 -46.91
CA ALA A 762 -5.94 -24.07 -46.06
C ALA A 762 -4.85 -24.87 -45.34
N GLY A 763 -4.68 -26.15 -45.73
CA GLY A 763 -3.58 -26.99 -45.33
C GLY A 763 -2.33 -26.76 -46.20
N LYS A 764 -1.24 -27.45 -45.86
CA LYS A 764 0.03 -27.37 -46.58
C LYS A 764 0.41 -28.74 -47.14
N LYS A 765 0.44 -28.86 -48.48
CA LYS A 765 0.79 -30.10 -49.19
C LYS A 765 2.16 -30.59 -48.74
N GLY A 766 2.26 -31.86 -48.35
CA GLY A 766 3.50 -32.45 -47.82
C GLY A 766 3.80 -32.16 -46.35
N TYR A 767 2.89 -31.53 -45.60
CA TYR A 767 3.07 -31.20 -44.18
C TYR A 767 1.87 -31.68 -43.35
N ILE A 768 2.12 -31.94 -42.07
CA ILE A 768 1.10 -32.26 -41.05
C ILE A 768 0.92 -31.10 -40.08
N PHE A 769 -0.27 -31.01 -39.51
CA PHE A 769 -0.60 -30.01 -38.49
C PHE A 769 0.10 -30.35 -37.17
N ALA A 770 0.77 -29.37 -36.59
CA ALA A 770 1.52 -29.50 -35.34
C ALA A 770 0.83 -28.84 -34.13
N GLY A 771 -0.19 -28.00 -34.38
CA GLY A 771 -0.92 -27.30 -33.34
C GLY A 771 -1.35 -25.90 -33.78
N TRP A 772 -2.25 -25.30 -32.99
CA TRP A 772 -2.63 -23.91 -33.14
C TRP A 772 -1.62 -23.03 -32.41
N THR A 773 -1.26 -21.91 -33.00
CA THR A 773 -0.37 -20.94 -32.39
C THR A 773 -1.09 -19.65 -32.05
N TYR A 774 -0.82 -19.14 -30.86
CA TYR A 774 -1.16 -17.80 -30.40
C TYR A 774 0.14 -17.09 -30.05
N ASN A 775 0.37 -15.89 -30.59
CA ASN A 775 1.61 -15.13 -30.44
C ASN A 775 2.88 -15.99 -30.68
N GLY A 776 2.84 -16.84 -31.72
CA GLY A 776 3.96 -17.73 -32.10
C GLY A 776 4.14 -19.00 -31.26
N LYS A 777 3.47 -19.13 -30.10
CA LYS A 777 3.55 -20.31 -29.22
C LYS A 777 2.42 -21.31 -29.52
N VAL A 778 2.74 -22.61 -29.54
CA VAL A 778 1.72 -23.67 -29.73
C VAL A 778 0.90 -23.81 -28.45
N ILE A 779 -0.42 -23.71 -28.57
CA ILE A 779 -1.37 -23.81 -27.45
C ILE A 779 -2.38 -24.94 -27.68
N THR A 780 -2.93 -25.47 -26.60
CA THR A 780 -3.89 -26.58 -26.62
C THR A 780 -5.29 -26.20 -26.13
N THR A 781 -5.44 -25.02 -25.51
CA THR A 781 -6.70 -24.49 -24.98
C THR A 781 -6.91 -23.04 -25.45
N VAL A 782 -8.16 -22.57 -25.43
CA VAL A 782 -8.51 -21.19 -25.79
C VAL A 782 -7.92 -20.23 -24.76
N PRO A 783 -7.11 -19.23 -25.17
CA PRO A 783 -6.49 -18.29 -24.25
C PRO A 783 -7.52 -17.33 -23.64
N SER A 784 -7.22 -16.81 -22.45
CA SER A 784 -8.06 -15.83 -21.77
C SER A 784 -7.80 -14.44 -22.36
N VAL A 785 -8.67 -13.98 -23.26
CA VAL A 785 -8.62 -12.65 -23.89
C VAL A 785 -10.01 -12.00 -23.89
N LYS A 786 -10.08 -10.69 -24.12
CA LYS A 786 -11.31 -9.89 -23.98
C LYS A 786 -12.50 -10.32 -24.84
N GLU A 787 -12.28 -10.55 -26.15
CA GLU A 787 -13.44 -10.81 -27.04
C GLU A 787 -13.09 -11.61 -28.31
N LYS A 788 -11.95 -11.36 -28.94
CA LYS A 788 -11.55 -12.02 -30.19
C LYS A 788 -10.12 -12.53 -30.09
N VAL A 789 -9.91 -13.77 -30.51
CA VAL A 789 -8.57 -14.36 -30.65
C VAL A 789 -8.37 -14.91 -32.04
N THR A 790 -7.21 -14.65 -32.63
CA THR A 790 -6.81 -15.27 -33.91
C THR A 790 -5.73 -16.32 -33.66
N LEU A 791 -6.01 -17.55 -34.09
CA LEU A 791 -5.10 -18.69 -33.96
C LEU A 791 -4.62 -19.13 -35.34
N THR A 792 -3.32 -19.25 -35.50
CA THR A 792 -2.71 -19.65 -36.79
C THR A 792 -2.27 -21.11 -36.73
N ALA A 793 -2.48 -21.87 -37.80
CA ALA A 793 -2.07 -23.27 -37.87
C ALA A 793 -0.56 -23.39 -38.10
N LYS A 794 0.13 -24.13 -37.23
CA LYS A 794 1.53 -24.52 -37.44
C LYS A 794 1.62 -25.85 -38.18
N PHE A 795 2.46 -25.91 -39.21
CA PHE A 795 2.68 -27.12 -40.02
C PHE A 795 4.12 -27.58 -39.99
N VAL A 796 4.34 -28.89 -39.85
CA VAL A 796 5.67 -29.53 -39.88
C VAL A 796 5.77 -30.49 -41.05
N LYS A 797 6.96 -30.58 -41.66
CA LYS A 797 7.18 -31.36 -42.89
C LYS A 797 6.94 -32.84 -42.61
N LEU A 798 6.11 -33.48 -43.43
CA LEU A 798 5.73 -34.87 -43.26
C LEU A 798 6.83 -35.79 -43.79
N SER A 799 7.55 -36.46 -42.89
CA SER A 799 8.47 -37.54 -43.26
C SER A 799 7.78 -38.90 -43.28
N VAL A 800 8.01 -39.66 -44.35
CA VAL A 800 7.52 -41.03 -44.56
C VAL A 800 8.72 -41.93 -44.82
N GLY A 801 9.14 -42.68 -43.80
CA GLY A 801 10.27 -43.60 -43.89
C GLY A 801 10.06 -44.73 -44.91
N GLN A 802 11.14 -45.39 -45.29
CA GLN A 802 11.13 -46.56 -46.17
C GLN A 802 10.42 -47.75 -45.50
N ALA A 803 9.72 -48.55 -46.29
CA ALA A 803 9.06 -49.74 -45.79
C ALA A 803 10.03 -50.90 -45.47
N LYS A 804 9.88 -51.49 -44.28
CA LYS A 804 10.62 -52.68 -43.82
C LYS A 804 9.97 -53.98 -44.35
N SER A 805 10.72 -55.09 -44.28
CA SER A 805 10.51 -56.36 -44.98
C SER A 805 9.07 -56.91 -44.96
N LEU A 806 8.63 -57.43 -46.12
CA LEU A 806 7.43 -58.26 -46.21
C LEU A 806 7.73 -59.68 -45.70
N SER A 807 6.86 -60.22 -44.84
CA SER A 807 6.64 -61.67 -44.82
C SER A 807 5.76 -62.00 -46.02
N VAL A 808 6.23 -62.90 -46.88
CA VAL A 808 5.43 -63.36 -48.01
C VAL A 808 5.40 -64.87 -48.00
N LYS A 809 4.20 -65.42 -47.87
CA LYS A 809 3.92 -66.86 -47.97
C LYS A 809 3.05 -67.10 -49.20
N GLY A 810 3.36 -68.14 -49.97
CA GLY A 810 2.42 -68.69 -50.95
C GLY A 810 1.22 -69.26 -50.19
N LYS A 811 0.02 -69.13 -50.76
CA LYS A 811 -1.20 -69.69 -50.18
C LYS A 811 -1.70 -70.84 -51.06
N SER A 812 -1.68 -72.07 -50.55
CA SER A 812 -2.44 -73.19 -51.12
C SER A 812 -3.90 -73.12 -50.64
N GLY A 813 -4.87 -73.32 -51.54
CA GLY A 813 -6.31 -73.17 -51.29
C GLY A 813 -7.01 -72.33 -52.37
N LYS A 814 -8.21 -71.77 -52.10
CA LYS A 814 -8.99 -70.95 -53.07
C LYS A 814 -8.20 -69.71 -53.57
N GLY A 815 -7.35 -69.93 -54.58
CA GLY A 815 -6.58 -68.93 -55.33
C GLY A 815 -5.08 -68.86 -54.98
N VAL A 816 -4.23 -69.15 -55.97
CA VAL A 816 -2.76 -68.98 -55.94
C VAL A 816 -2.41 -67.49 -55.74
N GLY A 817 -1.49 -67.18 -54.83
CA GLY A 817 -1.31 -65.79 -54.38
C GLY A 817 -0.17 -65.51 -53.41
N PHE A 818 -0.16 -64.30 -52.85
CA PHE A 818 0.78 -63.88 -51.81
C PHE A 818 0.13 -63.01 -50.73
N VAL A 819 0.65 -63.08 -49.51
CA VAL A 819 0.28 -62.15 -48.41
C VAL A 819 1.39 -61.13 -48.22
N ALA A 820 1.04 -59.85 -48.23
CA ALA A 820 1.94 -58.75 -47.89
C ALA A 820 1.58 -58.20 -46.50
N THR A 821 2.45 -58.45 -45.53
CA THR A 821 2.29 -57.95 -44.16
C THR A 821 3.30 -56.85 -43.88
N SER A 822 2.84 -55.76 -43.27
CA SER A 822 3.62 -54.68 -42.69
C SER A 822 3.27 -54.55 -41.20
N GLN A 823 4.11 -53.87 -40.42
CA GLN A 823 3.77 -53.50 -39.06
C GLN A 823 2.70 -52.41 -39.05
N LYS A 824 1.65 -52.57 -38.23
CA LYS A 824 0.78 -51.45 -37.87
C LYS A 824 1.65 -50.37 -37.23
N TYR A 825 1.42 -49.12 -37.59
CA TYR A 825 2.16 -48.01 -37.03
C TYR A 825 1.30 -46.75 -37.00
N THR A 826 1.25 -46.15 -35.82
CA THR A 826 0.63 -44.87 -35.54
C THR A 826 1.73 -43.96 -35.00
N LYS A 827 1.86 -42.75 -35.55
CA LYS A 827 2.79 -41.75 -35.00
C LYS A 827 2.32 -41.28 -33.63
N THR A 828 3.21 -40.67 -32.86
CA THR A 828 2.91 -40.01 -31.57
C THR A 828 1.80 -38.95 -31.69
N ASP A 829 1.63 -38.34 -32.86
CA ASP A 829 0.55 -37.41 -33.19
C ASP A 829 -0.80 -38.08 -33.54
N GLY A 830 -0.90 -39.41 -33.43
CA GLY A 830 -2.11 -40.18 -33.76
C GLY A 830 -2.28 -40.51 -35.26
N SER A 831 -1.39 -40.04 -36.13
CA SER A 831 -1.46 -40.32 -37.58
C SER A 831 -1.20 -41.80 -37.88
N ARG A 832 -2.19 -42.45 -38.47
CA ARG A 832 -2.10 -43.86 -38.87
C ARG A 832 -1.53 -43.99 -40.30
N ARG A 833 -0.64 -44.98 -40.48
CA ARG A 833 0.02 -45.28 -41.75
C ARG A 833 -0.81 -46.23 -42.62
N GLY A 834 -0.75 -46.07 -43.93
CA GLY A 834 -1.16 -47.09 -44.91
C GLY A 834 0.04 -47.57 -45.73
N PHE A 835 -0.14 -48.59 -46.56
CA PHE A 835 0.89 -49.02 -47.50
C PHE A 835 0.35 -49.33 -48.89
N THR A 836 1.20 -49.10 -49.89
CA THR A 836 0.97 -49.47 -51.28
C THR A 836 1.95 -50.58 -51.63
N TYR A 837 1.48 -51.62 -52.30
CA TYR A 837 2.35 -52.65 -52.84
C TYR A 837 2.30 -52.65 -54.37
N ARG A 838 3.40 -53.07 -54.99
CA ARG A 838 3.50 -53.33 -56.42
C ARG A 838 4.16 -54.66 -56.67
N TYR A 839 3.74 -55.36 -57.72
CA TYR A 839 4.32 -56.65 -58.09
C TYR A 839 4.47 -56.82 -59.61
N ALA A 840 5.52 -57.51 -60.03
CA ALA A 840 5.84 -57.80 -61.43
C ALA A 840 6.56 -59.15 -61.56
N THR A 841 6.64 -59.71 -62.77
CA THR A 841 7.40 -60.94 -63.05
C THR A 841 8.90 -60.69 -63.24
N ASN A 842 9.33 -59.42 -63.26
CA ASN A 842 10.74 -59.02 -63.42
C ASN A 842 11.21 -58.17 -62.23
N SER A 843 12.49 -58.29 -61.88
CA SER A 843 13.11 -57.60 -60.74
C SER A 843 13.16 -56.07 -60.90
N LYS A 844 13.17 -55.57 -62.14
CA LYS A 844 13.16 -54.15 -62.49
C LYS A 844 11.78 -53.48 -62.35
N MET A 845 10.74 -54.24 -61.95
CA MET A 845 9.36 -53.74 -61.79
C MET A 845 8.73 -53.10 -63.03
N LYS A 846 9.17 -53.49 -64.24
CA LYS A 846 8.52 -53.05 -65.48
C LYS A 846 7.09 -53.57 -65.52
N ASN A 847 6.12 -52.70 -65.85
CA ASN A 847 4.68 -52.98 -65.91
C ASN A 847 4.09 -53.55 -64.61
N ALA A 848 4.61 -53.11 -63.46
CA ALA A 848 4.15 -53.60 -62.16
C ALA A 848 2.69 -53.22 -61.88
N LYS A 849 1.89 -54.19 -61.46
CA LYS A 849 0.52 -53.95 -60.97
C LYS A 849 0.60 -53.40 -59.55
N THR A 850 -0.12 -52.32 -59.28
CA THR A 850 -0.06 -51.57 -58.02
C THR A 850 -1.42 -51.56 -57.34
N ASN A 851 -1.42 -51.71 -56.01
CA ASN A 851 -2.62 -51.59 -55.19
C ASN A 851 -2.31 -50.89 -53.87
N THR A 852 -3.24 -50.06 -53.42
CA THR A 852 -3.12 -49.27 -52.19
C THR A 852 -4.11 -49.78 -51.15
N THR A 853 -3.62 -50.01 -49.94
CA THR A 853 -4.46 -50.42 -48.81
C THR A 853 -5.19 -49.23 -48.18
N GLY A 854 -6.15 -49.50 -47.29
CA GLY A 854 -6.71 -48.48 -46.41
C GLY A 854 -5.75 -48.13 -45.27
N ILE A 855 -5.99 -47.00 -44.59
CA ILE A 855 -5.23 -46.60 -43.40
C ILE A 855 -5.33 -47.69 -42.33
N ALA A 856 -4.25 -47.94 -41.59
CA ALA A 856 -4.16 -48.93 -40.50
C ALA A 856 -4.36 -50.40 -40.92
N LYS A 857 -4.55 -50.67 -42.22
CA LYS A 857 -4.43 -52.03 -42.76
C LYS A 857 -2.96 -52.37 -42.89
N ASN A 858 -2.60 -53.52 -42.34
CA ASN A 858 -1.21 -53.97 -42.28
C ASN A 858 -1.03 -55.35 -42.92
N VAL A 859 -2.10 -55.95 -43.45
CA VAL A 859 -2.08 -57.21 -44.19
C VAL A 859 -2.88 -57.00 -45.46
N TYR A 860 -2.36 -57.49 -46.58
CA TYR A 860 -3.11 -57.60 -47.83
C TYR A 860 -2.85 -58.97 -48.45
N THR A 861 -3.90 -59.63 -48.92
CA THR A 861 -3.80 -60.92 -49.62
C THR A 861 -4.13 -60.72 -51.09
N LYS A 862 -3.19 -61.03 -51.99
CA LYS A 862 -3.43 -61.06 -53.43
C LYS A 862 -3.62 -62.51 -53.87
N THR A 863 -4.74 -62.80 -54.54
CA THR A 863 -5.06 -64.09 -55.17
C THR A 863 -5.14 -63.95 -56.70
N GLY A 864 -5.19 -65.09 -57.41
CA GLY A 864 -5.36 -65.15 -58.87
C GLY A 864 -4.05 -64.94 -59.65
N LEU A 865 -2.90 -65.33 -59.08
CA LEU A 865 -1.62 -65.34 -59.79
C LEU A 865 -1.43 -66.66 -60.54
N LYS A 866 -0.65 -66.66 -61.63
CA LYS A 866 -0.41 -67.87 -62.43
C LYS A 866 0.49 -68.82 -61.65
N LYS A 867 0.00 -70.05 -61.40
CA LYS A 867 0.73 -71.12 -60.70
C LYS A 867 2.09 -71.37 -61.38
N GLY A 868 3.15 -71.53 -60.59
CA GLY A 868 4.51 -71.79 -61.06
C GLY A 868 5.35 -70.53 -61.36
N ASN A 869 4.73 -69.36 -61.56
CA ASN A 869 5.45 -68.13 -61.88
C ASN A 869 6.15 -67.52 -60.65
N LYS A 870 7.27 -66.82 -60.90
CA LYS A 870 7.99 -66.00 -59.94
C LYS A 870 7.54 -64.53 -60.03
N TYR A 871 7.26 -63.91 -58.88
CA TYR A 871 6.87 -62.51 -58.77
C TYR A 871 7.78 -61.76 -57.81
N TYR A 872 8.22 -60.58 -58.21
CA TYR A 872 8.92 -59.61 -57.38
C TYR A 872 7.91 -58.63 -56.79
N ILE A 873 8.01 -58.36 -55.49
CA ILE A 873 7.08 -57.50 -54.76
C ILE A 873 7.84 -56.39 -54.04
N GLN A 874 7.33 -55.16 -54.09
CA GLN A 874 7.78 -54.03 -53.30
C GLN A 874 6.62 -53.37 -52.57
N VAL A 875 6.89 -52.80 -51.41
CA VAL A 875 5.94 -52.01 -50.64
C VAL A 875 6.49 -50.63 -50.36
N ARG A 876 5.63 -49.62 -50.29
CA ARG A 876 5.97 -48.30 -49.75
C ARG A 876 4.90 -47.84 -48.79
N TYR A 877 5.31 -47.09 -47.79
CA TYR A 877 4.37 -46.48 -46.85
C TYR A 877 3.80 -45.18 -47.40
N TYR A 878 2.63 -44.82 -46.89
CA TYR A 878 2.09 -43.49 -47.09
C TYR A 878 1.33 -43.00 -45.86
N TYR A 879 1.24 -41.68 -45.74
CA TYR A 879 0.35 -40.98 -44.81
C TYR A 879 -0.46 -39.95 -45.58
N TYR A 880 -1.56 -39.49 -45.01
CA TYR A 880 -2.26 -38.31 -45.51
C TYR A 880 -1.69 -37.05 -44.89
N ASP A 881 -1.31 -36.09 -45.73
CA ASP A 881 -0.93 -34.74 -45.29
C ASP A 881 -2.15 -33.92 -44.81
N SER A 882 -1.90 -32.66 -44.45
CA SER A 882 -2.94 -31.72 -44.00
C SER A 882 -3.93 -31.29 -45.10
N THR A 883 -3.64 -31.57 -46.37
CA THR A 883 -4.54 -31.33 -47.53
C THR A 883 -5.27 -32.60 -47.97
N ASN A 884 -5.21 -33.66 -47.16
CA ASN A 884 -5.77 -34.97 -47.42
C ASN A 884 -5.19 -35.65 -48.68
N GLN A 885 -3.95 -35.33 -49.05
CA GLN A 885 -3.22 -36.00 -50.13
C GLN A 885 -2.26 -37.06 -49.56
N ARG A 886 -2.09 -38.16 -50.31
CA ARG A 886 -1.17 -39.24 -49.92
C ARG A 886 0.27 -38.81 -50.20
N VAL A 887 1.09 -38.79 -49.15
CA VAL A 887 2.54 -38.60 -49.23
C VAL A 887 3.19 -39.96 -49.07
N TYR A 888 3.98 -40.37 -50.06
CA TYR A 888 4.60 -41.69 -50.13
C TYR A 888 6.07 -41.65 -49.71
N GLY A 889 6.49 -42.67 -48.98
CA GLY A 889 7.91 -42.96 -48.77
C GLY A 889 8.52 -43.76 -49.92
N ALA A 890 9.80 -44.10 -49.79
CA ALA A 890 10.49 -44.96 -50.74
C ALA A 890 9.93 -46.40 -50.72
N TYR A 891 10.01 -47.07 -51.87
CA TYR A 891 9.74 -48.50 -51.96
C TYR A 891 10.82 -49.30 -51.20
N SER A 892 10.41 -50.41 -50.61
CA SER A 892 11.31 -51.42 -50.04
C SER A 892 12.20 -52.02 -51.13
N LYS A 893 13.21 -52.79 -50.71
CA LYS A 893 13.88 -53.73 -51.64
C LYS A 893 12.85 -54.74 -52.19
N ALA A 894 13.04 -55.18 -53.43
CA ALA A 894 12.16 -56.16 -54.05
C ALA A 894 12.35 -57.55 -53.42
N LYS A 895 11.25 -58.23 -53.10
CA LYS A 895 11.28 -59.60 -52.57
C LYS A 895 10.64 -60.56 -53.56
N LEU A 896 11.35 -61.64 -53.87
CA LEU A 896 10.91 -62.68 -54.80
C LEU A 896 10.00 -63.69 -54.10
N VAL A 897 8.93 -64.09 -54.77
CA VAL A 897 7.94 -65.06 -54.28
C VAL A 897 7.50 -65.94 -55.43
N LYS A 898 7.49 -67.26 -55.19
CA LYS A 898 6.95 -68.24 -56.13
C LYS A 898 5.48 -68.48 -55.82
N ALA A 899 4.64 -68.43 -56.85
CA ALA A 899 3.21 -68.68 -56.77
C ALA A 899 2.97 -70.20 -56.77
N TYR A 900 2.69 -70.78 -55.60
CA TYR A 900 2.43 -72.22 -55.40
C TYR A 900 0.94 -72.55 -55.48
#